data_AF-A0A1E2WN08-F1
#
_entry.id   AF-A0A1E2WN08-F1
#
_cell.length_a   1.000
_cell.length_b   1.000
_cell.length_c   1.000
_cell.angle_alpha   90.00
_cell.angle_beta   90.00
_cell.angle_gamma   90.00
#
_symmetry.space_group_name_H-M   'P 1'
#
loop_
_entity.id
_entity.type
_entity.pdbx_description
1 polymer ?
#
loop_
_entity_poly.entity_id
_entity_poly.type
_entity_poly.pdbx_seq_one_letter_code
_entity_poly.pdbx_strand_id
1 'polypeptide(L)'
;MVATFNGSSTTATNDVRGHLDQLTLAPLLSEPRNQATQPNSVEQIWTNESVKQHWISFGAFKDFIKQKFGRDRLCAEQFDAMIEFTDSPHRIAEALRWKKPYSGVVYAALMLNADGSIWHSILSLPNDDGTKPYKRLAPSKNGDQCFYPSVVPTIRRLVEQQLGLEKGSIPDDVDFYEWLANSELPVITTEGGEKLFSLICQGYPATTNYGATCGVDKKTKRFKPSLQRIMNRPRTLLVAYDMDSKPSVIASVNKGIDALSIAAQKVGSTVSRPTWDESLGKGIDDLLLTSNGSTLWAQSYNWALCQGIVTKMLGIGAVDEVNSFEQLEQLSQLYGTIVELNILKTRMSADNLIAALNQQIRELTHGKDAVESKSHQSKSYQSKSKLIPADILAFELAEDYRQRLKYCNEYKEWKYYLGDDSGLWKSQDDHMIETRIQGILDARSIVGYGTDSYIVNIRKFMARRLTVETWPQRTGIVPFLDGVLVLATGKFEKHSPSNYLTWTLPHRFDNPKIRDWPTIRGWFQEVTEGDSQKIQTLICFAAATLRGMSHLQKILYLWGNGGNGKGIYSDILTALVGSENTWSGKIENLDNPNFLVDINNKRSVIFEDQDKVNGGLQTFKTLTGGGSTKAKEVYKKACDVRLAATVLITSNYAALQGSGVGRWLKRRLIVVNMNYCPPIVDTHLREKLYPEMGAFTQYLLTIPESEIINTLNGKNSTGYDLAYWEMAQMTDSIAAWVERHIVRDPSGVVKVGSNKNEWQSSSYRPEISTLFGSYHHYCQNSGQQGKSLPNFTPDLLQVLNHVLGWSDVKQEKTRTGSHFYGIRLRGAFDEAPFPSESSITSNQAGDDAPLSGVGGRVWGVGKETEGASYPDQCKRPYEGGASDPLVVGAGCFPTPYTPHPTPAPTGLGDGGVTDKVMDMVMDSKPYGDGCDGHLQKNLFVNEVNNHPSNFLKSESLGDEKTDFVESLGKTLSPPSQPSPEIAITHTPLALPSIKPNHHQSVTNPSPAPSASVTTRQPVKGDRVKLLSSGEEYKISWVSCGSDKVLLVSALTGEPLTAASSLRPGAAAGGLNLIDVSELEFLDT
;
A
#
# COMPACT_ATOMS: atom_id res chain seq x y z
N MET A 1 38.44 44.41 0.36
CA MET A 1 38.62 45.65 -0.42
C MET A 1 37.24 46.25 -0.71
N VAL A 2 37.14 47.55 -1.01
CA VAL A 2 35.87 48.21 -1.35
C VAL A 2 35.95 48.68 -2.81
N ALA A 3 35.00 48.25 -3.65
CA ALA A 3 34.71 48.88 -4.95
C ALA A 3 33.32 48.47 -5.48
N THR A 4 32.46 49.48 -5.58
CA THR A 4 31.32 49.65 -6.50
C THR A 4 31.09 48.65 -7.64
N PHE A 5 29.82 48.30 -7.87
CA PHE A 5 29.15 48.69 -9.13
C PHE A 5 27.65 48.96 -8.90
N ASN A 6 27.12 49.99 -9.58
CA ASN A 6 25.70 50.36 -9.62
C ASN A 6 25.29 50.48 -11.09
N GLY A 7 24.08 50.08 -11.47
CA GLY A 7 23.45 50.56 -12.72
C GLY A 7 22.60 49.60 -13.53
N SER A 8 21.33 49.98 -13.69
CA SER A 8 20.48 49.83 -14.90
C SER A 8 20.19 48.44 -15.53
N SER A 9 18.91 48.07 -15.38
CA SER A 9 17.96 47.68 -16.45
C SER A 9 18.07 46.32 -17.18
N THR A 10 17.13 45.44 -16.81
CA THR A 10 16.25 44.67 -17.72
C THR A 10 16.86 43.90 -18.92
N THR A 11 17.25 42.63 -18.70
CA THR A 11 16.84 41.44 -19.50
C THR A 11 17.46 40.13 -18.96
N ALA A 12 16.89 39.53 -17.91
CA ALA A 12 17.22 38.15 -17.50
C ALA A 12 16.14 37.51 -16.60
N THR A 13 15.31 36.62 -17.16
CA THR A 13 14.36 35.78 -16.39
C THR A 13 14.40 34.29 -16.77
N ASN A 14 15.36 33.87 -17.60
CA ASN A 14 15.46 32.50 -18.11
C ASN A 14 16.62 31.68 -17.53
N ASP A 15 17.48 32.25 -16.67
CA ASP A 15 18.76 31.62 -16.28
C ASP A 15 18.86 31.20 -14.79
N VAL A 16 17.73 31.09 -14.10
CA VAL A 16 17.68 30.58 -12.71
C VAL A 16 17.76 29.03 -12.68
N ARG A 17 17.46 28.36 -13.79
CA ARG A 17 17.54 26.89 -13.89
C ARG A 17 18.97 26.36 -14.02
N GLY A 18 19.88 27.10 -14.66
CA GLY A 18 21.26 26.65 -14.90
C GLY A 18 22.14 26.53 -13.66
N HIS A 19 21.79 27.23 -12.57
CA HIS A 19 22.59 27.26 -11.34
C HIS A 19 22.08 26.36 -10.20
N LEU A 20 20.83 25.88 -10.23
CA LEU A 20 20.34 24.95 -9.21
C LEU A 20 20.99 23.57 -9.33
N ASP A 21 21.23 23.08 -10.55
CA ASP A 21 21.81 21.76 -10.82
C ASP A 21 23.27 21.62 -10.35
N GLN A 22 23.94 22.73 -9.98
CA GLN A 22 25.30 22.73 -9.45
C GLN A 22 25.37 22.75 -7.91
N LEU A 23 24.25 22.89 -7.20
CA LEU A 23 24.18 22.81 -5.73
C LEU A 23 23.83 21.39 -5.25
N THR A 24 24.50 20.39 -5.81
CA THR A 24 24.50 19.04 -5.24
C THR A 24 25.31 19.02 -3.94
N LEU A 25 24.62 18.92 -2.80
CA LEU A 25 25.25 18.71 -1.49
C LEU A 25 25.93 17.34 -1.46
N ALA A 26 27.22 17.31 -1.81
CA ALA A 26 28.08 16.15 -1.63
C ALA A 26 28.10 15.71 -0.14
N PRO A 27 28.06 14.40 0.16
CA PRO A 27 27.92 13.91 1.52
C PRO A 27 29.18 14.19 2.35
N LEU A 28 29.15 15.23 3.18
CA LEU A 28 30.18 15.56 4.16
C LEU A 28 30.10 14.68 5.43
N LEU A 29 30.04 13.34 5.25
CA LEU A 29 30.47 12.37 6.25
C LEU A 29 30.83 11.02 5.61
N SER A 30 31.73 10.29 6.26
CA SER A 30 32.63 9.31 5.65
C SER A 30 32.15 7.85 5.63
N GLU A 31 32.62 7.12 4.61
CA GLU A 31 32.71 5.65 4.46
C GLU A 31 31.41 4.83 4.30
N PRO A 32 31.27 4.04 3.20
CA PRO A 32 30.26 3.00 3.10
C PRO A 32 30.70 1.77 3.91
N ARG A 33 30.11 1.56 5.09
CA ARG A 33 30.27 0.29 5.83
C ARG A 33 29.73 -0.87 4.98
N ASN A 34 30.41 -2.02 5.08
CA ASN A 34 30.29 -3.17 4.17
C ASN A 34 28.86 -3.53 3.76
N GLN A 35 28.68 -3.80 2.46
CA GLN A 35 27.45 -4.39 1.91
C GLN A 35 27.16 -5.74 2.61
N ALA A 36 26.06 -5.79 3.34
CA ALA A 36 25.45 -7.02 3.81
C ALA A 36 24.14 -7.25 3.05
N THR A 37 23.92 -8.48 2.58
CA THR A 37 22.62 -8.94 2.09
C THR A 37 21.53 -8.63 3.12
N GLN A 38 20.34 -8.20 2.67
CA GLN A 38 19.22 -7.95 3.59
C GLN A 38 18.93 -9.22 4.41
N PRO A 39 19.03 -9.16 5.75
CA PRO A 39 18.48 -10.21 6.58
C PRO A 39 16.97 -10.03 6.70
N ASN A 40 16.22 -11.13 6.71
CA ASN A 40 14.86 -11.12 7.28
C ASN A 40 14.92 -10.49 8.68
N SER A 41 13.86 -9.79 9.11
CA SER A 41 13.91 -9.13 10.41
C SER A 41 14.19 -10.14 11.52
N VAL A 42 14.94 -9.74 12.55
CA VAL A 42 15.42 -10.68 13.60
C VAL A 42 14.25 -11.32 14.37
N GLU A 43 13.03 -10.78 14.24
CA GLU A 43 11.80 -11.37 14.79
C GLU A 43 11.10 -12.37 13.83
N GLN A 44 11.29 -12.27 12.51
CA GLN A 44 10.66 -13.16 11.51
C GLN A 44 11.26 -14.58 11.44
N ILE A 45 12.42 -14.82 12.05
CA ILE A 45 13.16 -16.09 11.95
C ILE A 45 12.56 -17.19 12.88
N TRP A 46 11.69 -16.83 13.82
CA TRP A 46 11.28 -17.72 14.92
C TRP A 46 9.80 -18.14 14.83
N THR A 47 9.56 -19.40 14.47
CA THR A 47 8.22 -20.00 14.49
C THR A 47 7.79 -20.42 15.90
N ASN A 48 6.48 -20.61 16.14
CA ASN A 48 5.96 -20.98 17.47
C ASN A 48 6.51 -22.29 18.06
N GLU A 49 7.10 -23.18 17.25
CA GLU A 49 7.79 -24.37 17.77
C GLU A 49 9.21 -24.08 18.25
N SER A 50 9.90 -23.10 17.66
CA SER A 50 11.28 -22.77 18.04
C SER A 50 11.33 -22.26 19.48
N VAL A 51 10.50 -21.24 19.81
CA VAL A 51 10.52 -20.43 21.05
C VAL A 51 10.76 -21.22 22.35
N LYS A 52 10.32 -22.49 22.41
CA LYS A 52 10.44 -23.39 23.58
C LYS A 52 11.87 -23.81 23.97
N GLN A 53 12.90 -23.65 23.13
CA GLN A 53 14.26 -24.18 23.39
C GLN A 53 15.41 -23.16 23.53
N HIS A 54 15.15 -21.84 23.61
CA HIS A 54 16.06 -20.86 23.01
C HIS A 54 17.33 -20.39 23.75
N TRP A 55 17.57 -20.77 25.00
CA TRP A 55 18.69 -20.23 25.79
C TRP A 55 19.74 -21.29 26.16
N ILE A 56 20.34 -21.89 25.12
CA ILE A 56 21.34 -22.97 25.22
C ILE A 56 22.59 -22.54 26.01
N SER A 57 22.96 -21.25 26.00
CA SER A 57 24.05 -20.70 26.82
C SER A 57 23.93 -19.19 27.04
N PHE A 58 24.65 -18.68 28.05
CA PHE A 58 24.82 -17.24 28.27
C PHE A 58 25.49 -16.53 27.09
N GLY A 59 26.36 -17.23 26.35
CA GLY A 59 26.97 -16.72 25.11
C GLY A 59 25.92 -16.45 24.03
N ALA A 60 25.08 -17.44 23.74
CA ALA A 60 23.99 -17.30 22.77
C ALA A 60 23.02 -16.16 23.13
N PHE A 61 22.72 -15.97 24.42
CA PHE A 61 21.94 -14.82 24.89
C PHE A 61 22.66 -13.49 24.66
N LYS A 62 23.97 -13.39 24.97
CA LYS A 62 24.76 -12.18 24.71
C LYS A 62 24.73 -11.81 23.23
N ASP A 63 24.99 -12.77 22.35
CA ASP A 63 25.14 -12.53 20.92
C ASP A 63 23.81 -12.18 20.25
N PHE A 64 22.70 -12.77 20.70
CA PHE A 64 21.34 -12.33 20.34
C PHE A 64 21.09 -10.85 20.67
N ILE A 65 21.45 -10.41 21.90
CA ILE A 65 21.25 -9.01 22.30
C ILE A 65 22.18 -8.06 21.51
N LYS A 66 23.44 -8.42 21.27
CA LYS A 66 24.37 -7.63 20.42
C LYS A 66 23.82 -7.46 19.00
N GLN A 67 23.35 -8.56 18.39
CA GLN A 67 22.76 -8.55 17.06
C GLN A 67 21.51 -7.65 17.02
N LYS A 68 20.65 -7.75 18.04
CA LYS A 68 19.39 -7.01 18.11
C LYS A 68 19.57 -5.49 18.28
N PHE A 69 20.58 -5.06 19.03
CA PHE A 69 20.97 -3.64 19.08
C PHE A 69 21.81 -3.20 17.87
N GLY A 70 22.19 -4.11 16.95
CA GLY A 70 23.07 -3.79 15.83
C GLY A 70 24.47 -3.34 16.26
N ARG A 71 24.98 -3.83 17.40
CA ARG A 71 26.24 -3.39 18.05
C ARG A 71 27.39 -3.20 17.07
N ASP A 72 27.63 -4.21 16.24
CA ASP A 72 28.77 -4.27 15.34
C ASP A 72 28.52 -3.54 13.99
N ARG A 73 27.31 -3.01 13.78
CA ARG A 73 26.93 -2.15 12.65
C ARG A 73 26.93 -0.67 13.02
N LEU A 74 26.58 -0.34 14.26
CA LEU A 74 26.37 1.03 14.78
C LEU A 74 27.58 1.51 15.60
N CYS A 75 27.63 1.24 16.90
CA CYS A 75 28.79 1.59 17.75
C CYS A 75 29.00 0.60 18.91
N ALA A 76 30.08 -0.18 18.86
CA ALA A 76 30.42 -1.14 19.92
C ALA A 76 30.74 -0.46 21.27
N GLU A 77 31.51 0.63 21.26
CA GLU A 77 31.92 1.38 22.46
C GLU A 77 30.69 1.89 23.25
N GLN A 78 29.74 2.50 22.53
CA GLN A 78 28.50 3.03 23.12
C GLN A 78 27.55 1.93 23.63
N PHE A 79 27.61 0.72 23.06
CA PHE A 79 26.82 -0.42 23.53
C PHE A 79 27.41 -0.97 24.83
N ASP A 80 28.73 -1.19 24.85
CA ASP A 80 29.45 -1.75 26.00
C ASP A 80 29.40 -0.79 27.21
N ALA A 81 29.32 0.52 26.99
CA ALA A 81 29.09 1.55 28.02
C ALA A 81 27.64 1.62 28.57
N MET A 82 26.69 0.90 27.95
CA MET A 82 25.25 0.98 28.24
C MET A 82 24.66 -0.34 28.77
N ILE A 83 25.28 -1.49 28.46
CA ILE A 83 24.73 -2.82 28.72
C ILE A 83 25.65 -3.67 29.59
N GLU A 84 25.23 -3.91 30.84
CA GLU A 84 25.82 -4.94 31.69
C GLU A 84 25.13 -6.29 31.42
N PHE A 85 25.91 -7.31 31.04
CA PHE A 85 25.41 -8.68 30.98
C PHE A 85 25.70 -9.45 32.27
N THR A 86 24.68 -10.08 32.85
CA THR A 86 24.85 -10.93 34.03
C THR A 86 24.03 -12.24 33.92
N ASP A 87 24.57 -13.30 34.48
CA ASP A 87 23.94 -14.61 34.73
C ASP A 87 23.73 -14.88 36.23
N SER A 88 24.11 -13.92 37.10
CA SER A 88 23.99 -14.04 38.55
C SER A 88 22.55 -13.78 39.02
N PRO A 89 21.84 -14.77 39.60
CA PRO A 89 20.47 -14.57 40.09
C PRO A 89 20.36 -13.52 41.21
N HIS A 90 21.46 -13.28 41.94
CA HIS A 90 21.55 -12.23 42.94
C HIS A 90 21.64 -10.83 42.32
N ARG A 91 22.47 -10.64 41.29
CA ARG A 91 22.58 -9.35 40.58
C ARG A 91 21.27 -9.00 39.87
N ILE A 92 20.59 -9.99 39.27
CA ILE A 92 19.27 -9.81 38.64
C ILE A 92 18.21 -9.42 39.68
N ALA A 93 18.22 -10.04 40.87
CA ALA A 93 17.26 -9.72 41.93
C ALA A 93 17.50 -8.33 42.54
N GLU A 94 18.76 -7.95 42.77
CA GLU A 94 19.14 -6.60 43.17
C GLU A 94 18.68 -5.57 42.13
N ALA A 95 19.06 -5.78 40.86
CA ALA A 95 18.73 -4.92 39.72
C ALA A 95 17.23 -4.63 39.61
N LEU A 96 16.41 -5.66 39.71
CA LEU A 96 14.95 -5.55 39.57
C LEU A 96 14.22 -5.32 40.89
N ARG A 97 14.97 -5.17 42.00
CA ARG A 97 14.48 -4.99 43.37
C ARG A 97 13.49 -6.10 43.79
N TRP A 98 13.78 -7.33 43.39
CA TRP A 98 13.02 -8.53 43.76
C TRP A 98 13.34 -8.96 45.19
N LYS A 99 12.34 -9.49 45.91
CA LYS A 99 12.50 -9.93 47.30
C LYS A 99 13.40 -11.17 47.46
N LYS A 100 13.59 -11.95 46.40
CA LYS A 100 14.42 -13.17 46.33
C LYS A 100 14.94 -13.35 44.90
N PRO A 101 16.09 -14.03 44.70
CA PRO A 101 16.52 -14.55 43.40
C PRO A 101 15.46 -15.44 42.73
N TYR A 102 15.48 -15.47 41.40
CA TYR A 102 14.71 -16.42 40.61
C TYR A 102 15.32 -17.82 40.76
N SER A 103 14.48 -18.86 40.78
CA SER A 103 14.88 -20.24 41.14
C SER A 103 15.38 -21.09 39.97
N GLY A 104 15.35 -20.57 38.74
CA GLY A 104 15.90 -21.19 37.54
C GLY A 104 17.05 -20.38 36.93
N VAL A 105 17.68 -20.92 35.89
CA VAL A 105 18.72 -20.21 35.13
C VAL A 105 18.08 -19.06 34.34
N VAL A 106 18.56 -17.84 34.55
CA VAL A 106 18.15 -16.64 33.82
C VAL A 106 19.38 -15.79 33.53
N TYR A 107 19.55 -15.44 32.26
CA TYR A 107 20.51 -14.45 31.79
C TYR A 107 19.82 -13.09 31.65
N ALA A 108 20.55 -12.01 31.91
CA ALA A 108 20.05 -10.66 31.81
C ALA A 108 21.01 -9.75 31.05
N ALA A 109 20.44 -8.84 30.27
CA ALA A 109 21.07 -7.62 29.80
C ALA A 109 20.44 -6.44 30.55
N LEU A 110 21.23 -5.77 31.38
CA LEU A 110 20.82 -4.67 32.25
C LEU A 110 21.22 -3.35 31.59
N MET A 111 20.25 -2.43 31.43
CA MET A 111 20.43 -1.15 30.76
C MET A 111 20.78 -0.08 31.79
N LEU A 112 22.04 0.39 31.77
CA LEU A 112 22.62 1.28 32.77
C LEU A 112 22.48 2.75 32.39
N ASN A 113 22.03 3.57 33.34
CA ASN A 113 22.18 5.01 33.29
C ASN A 113 23.65 5.41 33.58
N ALA A 114 24.01 6.67 33.29
CA ALA A 114 25.34 7.22 33.56
C ALA A 114 25.74 7.21 35.06
N ASP A 115 24.78 7.17 35.98
CA ASP A 115 25.00 7.04 37.43
C ASP A 115 25.14 5.57 37.91
N GLY A 116 25.15 4.60 36.98
CA GLY A 116 25.17 3.16 37.27
C GLY A 116 23.83 2.60 37.75
N SER A 117 22.78 3.41 37.86
CA SER A 117 21.43 2.92 38.16
C SER A 117 20.81 2.21 36.96
N ILE A 118 19.98 1.21 37.21
CA ILE A 118 19.35 0.42 36.15
C ILE A 118 18.03 1.06 35.75
N TRP A 119 17.89 1.37 34.45
CA TRP A 119 16.62 1.81 33.87
C TRP A 119 15.72 0.61 33.56
N HIS A 120 16.27 -0.41 32.91
CA HIS A 120 15.48 -1.51 32.36
C HIS A 120 16.33 -2.79 32.16
N SER A 121 15.69 -3.94 31.95
CA SER A 121 16.34 -5.22 31.68
C SER A 121 15.68 -6.00 30.53
N ILE A 122 16.47 -6.81 29.85
CA ILE A 122 16.00 -7.89 28.99
C ILE A 122 16.44 -9.20 29.63
N LEU A 123 15.51 -10.12 29.89
CA LEU A 123 15.74 -11.41 30.54
C LEU A 123 15.54 -12.56 29.57
N SER A 124 16.30 -13.65 29.75
CA SER A 124 16.15 -14.93 29.03
C SER A 124 14.95 -15.78 29.51
N LEU A 125 13.82 -15.12 29.77
CA LEU A 125 12.53 -15.73 30.11
C LEU A 125 11.52 -15.34 29.02
N PRO A 126 10.57 -16.19 28.64
CA PRO A 126 9.51 -15.77 27.72
C PRO A 126 8.67 -14.63 28.30
N ASN A 127 8.09 -13.81 27.42
CA ASN A 127 7.10 -12.81 27.80
C ASN A 127 5.75 -13.46 28.19
N ASP A 128 4.83 -12.67 28.76
CA ASP A 128 3.63 -13.19 29.44
C ASP A 128 2.58 -13.83 28.51
N ASP A 129 2.65 -13.59 27.20
CA ASP A 129 1.83 -14.27 26.18
C ASP A 129 2.59 -15.39 25.42
N GLY A 130 3.87 -15.59 25.73
CA GLY A 130 4.73 -16.59 25.10
C GLY A 130 5.17 -16.30 23.66
N THR A 131 4.82 -15.14 23.09
CA THR A 131 5.16 -14.80 21.69
C THR A 131 6.63 -14.41 21.48
N LYS A 132 7.36 -14.03 22.54
CA LYS A 132 8.78 -13.67 22.47
C LYS A 132 9.61 -14.47 23.49
N PRO A 133 10.78 -15.02 23.11
CA PRO A 133 11.61 -15.85 24.00
C PRO A 133 12.31 -15.06 25.12
N TYR A 134 12.21 -13.72 25.11
CA TYR A 134 12.79 -12.82 26.09
C TYR A 134 11.72 -11.92 26.72
N LYS A 135 11.95 -11.48 27.96
CA LYS A 135 11.03 -10.65 28.74
C LYS A 135 11.67 -9.32 29.10
N ARG A 136 10.93 -8.23 28.87
CA ARG A 136 11.32 -6.86 29.22
C ARG A 136 10.79 -6.50 30.61
N LEU A 137 11.66 -6.05 31.53
CA LEU A 137 11.26 -5.60 32.88
C LEU A 137 12.07 -4.38 33.36
N ALA A 138 11.36 -3.37 33.86
CA ALA A 138 11.94 -2.28 34.67
C ALA A 138 12.05 -2.67 36.15
N PRO A 139 12.92 -2.02 36.95
CA PRO A 139 13.00 -2.28 38.39
C PRO A 139 11.70 -2.01 39.14
N SER A 140 11.46 -2.80 40.19
CA SER A 140 10.24 -2.67 40.99
C SER A 140 10.14 -1.27 41.61
N LYS A 141 8.97 -0.63 41.49
CA LYS A 141 8.69 0.74 41.97
C LYS A 141 9.60 1.84 41.39
N ASN A 142 10.24 1.67 40.22
CA ASN A 142 11.07 2.74 39.63
C ASN A 142 10.28 4.00 39.24
N GLY A 143 8.96 3.88 39.07
CA GLY A 143 8.10 4.94 38.57
C GLY A 143 8.17 5.05 37.04
N ASP A 144 7.92 6.24 36.52
CA ASP A 144 8.04 6.55 35.10
C ASP A 144 9.27 7.45 34.90
N GLN A 145 10.31 6.87 34.30
CA GLN A 145 11.65 7.42 34.20
C GLN A 145 12.12 7.36 32.75
N CYS A 146 12.81 8.40 32.30
CA CYS A 146 13.56 8.39 31.06
C CYS A 146 14.85 7.60 31.21
N PHE A 147 15.40 7.13 30.10
CA PHE A 147 16.72 6.51 30.07
C PHE A 147 17.80 7.56 29.78
N TYR A 148 18.84 7.57 30.61
CA TYR A 148 19.98 8.48 30.52
C TYR A 148 21.31 7.69 30.59
N PRO A 149 21.66 6.92 29.54
CA PRO A 149 22.89 6.13 29.49
C PRO A 149 24.14 7.01 29.47
N SER A 150 25.30 6.44 29.82
CA SER A 150 26.58 7.11 29.61
C SER A 150 26.85 7.28 28.12
N VAL A 151 26.97 8.52 27.64
CA VAL A 151 27.35 8.82 26.25
C VAL A 151 28.86 8.93 26.15
N VAL A 152 29.48 8.11 25.30
CA VAL A 152 30.95 7.97 25.21
C VAL A 152 31.59 9.14 24.43
N PRO A 153 32.85 9.53 24.72
CA PRO A 153 33.52 10.67 24.06
C PRO A 153 33.46 10.64 22.53
N THR A 154 33.68 9.47 21.91
CA THR A 154 33.57 9.28 20.46
C THR A 154 32.22 9.74 19.90
N ILE A 155 31.13 9.41 20.59
CA ILE A 155 29.78 9.84 20.22
C ILE A 155 29.55 11.32 20.54
N ARG A 156 30.12 11.88 21.62
CA ARG A 156 30.05 13.32 21.88
C ARG A 156 30.64 14.13 20.72
N ARG A 157 31.77 13.68 20.16
CA ARG A 157 32.38 14.32 18.96
C ARG A 157 31.53 14.13 17.69
N LEU A 158 30.79 13.03 17.58
CA LEU A 158 29.81 12.84 16.50
C LEU A 158 28.60 13.78 16.65
N VAL A 159 28.10 14.00 17.88
CA VAL A 159 27.03 14.97 18.16
C VAL A 159 27.47 16.40 17.85
N GLU A 160 28.71 16.77 18.17
CA GLU A 160 29.28 18.07 17.78
C GLU A 160 29.28 18.25 16.27
N GLN A 161 29.78 17.27 15.53
CA GLN A 161 29.82 17.31 14.07
C GLN A 161 28.42 17.35 13.44
N GLN A 162 27.49 16.53 13.94
CA GLN A 162 26.12 16.42 13.40
C GLN A 162 25.28 17.68 13.64
N LEU A 163 25.61 18.49 14.65
CA LEU A 163 24.94 19.75 14.99
C LEU A 163 25.75 21.01 14.62
N GLY A 164 26.90 20.86 13.97
CA GLY A 164 27.76 21.99 13.57
C GLY A 164 28.38 22.77 14.74
N LEU A 165 28.56 22.13 15.90
CA LEU A 165 29.12 22.76 17.10
C LEU A 165 30.65 22.81 17.04
N GLU A 166 31.25 23.71 17.82
CA GLU A 166 32.70 23.73 18.01
C GLU A 166 33.18 22.43 18.66
N LYS A 167 34.22 21.81 18.09
CA LYS A 167 34.80 20.56 18.61
C LYS A 167 35.43 20.80 19.99
N GLY A 168 34.88 20.17 21.02
CA GLY A 168 35.23 20.40 22.43
C GLY A 168 34.13 21.12 23.24
N SER A 169 33.06 21.61 22.61
CA SER A 169 31.92 22.26 23.27
C SER A 169 31.05 21.32 24.12
N ILE A 170 31.14 20.00 23.90
CA ILE A 170 30.67 18.97 24.80
C ILE A 170 31.86 18.49 25.66
N PRO A 171 31.88 18.77 26.98
CA PRO A 171 32.92 18.26 27.87
C PRO A 171 32.83 16.73 28.01
N ASP A 172 33.95 16.06 28.28
CA ASP A 172 33.97 14.60 28.53
C ASP A 172 33.81 14.25 30.02
N ASP A 173 34.04 15.23 30.91
CA ASP A 173 34.03 15.13 32.38
C ASP A 173 32.66 15.43 33.02
N VAL A 174 31.68 15.87 32.22
CA VAL A 174 30.31 16.21 32.66
C VAL A 174 29.31 15.14 32.18
N ASP A 175 28.20 14.92 32.90
CA ASP A 175 27.09 14.09 32.38
C ASP A 175 26.53 14.74 31.10
N PHE A 176 26.48 13.97 30.00
CA PHE A 176 25.95 14.42 28.72
C PHE A 176 24.53 14.98 28.86
N TYR A 177 23.70 14.40 29.74
CA TYR A 177 22.34 14.86 29.94
C TYR A 177 22.23 16.12 30.81
N GLU A 178 23.23 16.45 31.64
CA GLU A 178 23.31 17.74 32.35
C GLU A 178 23.84 18.85 31.45
N TRP A 179 24.80 18.54 30.59
CA TRP A 179 25.20 19.44 29.50
C TRP A 179 24.01 19.73 28.57
N LEU A 180 23.28 18.70 28.13
CA LEU A 180 22.12 18.82 27.25
C LEU A 180 20.97 19.61 27.91
N ALA A 181 20.71 19.40 29.20
CA ALA A 181 19.77 20.18 30.00
C ALA A 181 20.16 21.67 30.14
N ASN A 182 21.42 22.02 29.90
CA ASN A 182 21.90 23.40 29.93
C ASN A 182 22.06 24.04 28.54
N SER A 183 21.89 23.28 27.46
CA SER A 183 21.74 23.80 26.09
C SER A 183 20.27 24.11 25.75
N GLU A 184 20.03 24.76 24.61
CA GLU A 184 18.70 24.90 23.99
C GLU A 184 18.51 23.96 22.78
N LEU A 185 19.43 23.01 22.57
CA LEU A 185 19.45 22.12 21.41
C LEU A 185 18.18 21.25 21.33
N PRO A 186 17.73 20.89 20.11
CA PRO A 186 16.64 19.93 19.94
C PRO A 186 17.00 18.56 20.51
N VAL A 187 15.98 17.86 21.03
CA VAL A 187 16.13 16.52 21.61
C VAL A 187 15.07 15.59 21.05
N ILE A 188 15.43 14.35 20.76
CA ILE A 188 14.48 13.32 20.32
C ILE A 188 14.01 12.48 21.52
N THR A 189 12.75 12.06 21.53
CA THR A 189 12.22 11.06 22.47
C THR A 189 11.63 9.86 21.73
N THR A 190 11.95 8.66 22.22
CA THR A 190 11.51 7.36 21.68
C THR A 190 10.82 6.51 22.76
N GLU A 191 10.33 5.32 22.40
CA GLU A 191 10.08 4.22 23.35
C GLU A 191 11.05 3.05 23.15
N GLY A 192 11.55 2.48 24.25
CA GLY A 192 12.59 1.46 24.21
C GLY A 192 14.00 2.01 23.93
N GLY A 193 14.99 1.40 24.61
CA GLY A 193 16.39 1.82 24.50
C GLY A 193 17.13 1.33 23.24
N GLU A 194 16.53 0.46 22.44
CA GLU A 194 17.07 0.03 21.14
C GLU A 194 17.01 1.19 20.13
N LYS A 195 15.86 1.87 20.02
CA LYS A 195 15.70 3.17 19.33
C LYS A 195 16.65 4.25 19.84
N LEU A 196 16.78 4.40 21.16
CA LEU A 196 17.69 5.38 21.76
C LEU A 196 19.13 5.16 21.31
N PHE A 197 19.59 3.91 21.41
CA PHE A 197 20.93 3.51 21.03
C PHE A 197 21.22 3.86 19.56
N SER A 198 20.33 3.50 18.65
CA SER A 198 20.48 3.76 17.22
C SER A 198 20.59 5.25 16.90
N LEU A 199 19.80 6.11 17.56
CA LEU A 199 19.88 7.57 17.39
C LEU A 199 21.18 8.16 17.94
N ILE A 200 21.59 7.76 19.14
CA ILE A 200 22.82 8.23 19.78
C ILE A 200 24.04 7.83 18.93
N CYS A 201 24.06 6.60 18.38
CA CYS A 201 25.10 6.13 17.48
C CYS A 201 25.21 6.90 16.15
N GLN A 202 24.20 7.71 15.80
CA GLN A 202 24.15 8.55 14.61
C GLN A 202 24.37 10.05 14.94
N GLY A 203 24.82 10.37 16.16
CA GLY A 203 25.13 11.75 16.57
C GLY A 203 23.93 12.60 16.98
N TYR A 204 22.77 12.00 17.24
CA TYR A 204 21.56 12.75 17.60
C TYR A 204 21.31 12.77 19.12
N PRO A 205 21.11 13.95 19.76
CA PRO A 205 20.70 14.02 21.15
C PRO A 205 19.30 13.41 21.35
N ALA A 206 19.23 12.32 22.10
CA ALA A 206 18.01 11.56 22.28
C ALA A 206 17.84 11.05 23.72
N THR A 207 16.61 10.69 24.08
CA THR A 207 16.23 9.95 25.30
C THR A 207 15.09 8.98 24.98
N THR A 208 14.80 8.01 25.84
CA THR A 208 13.60 7.15 25.71
C THR A 208 12.75 7.19 26.96
N ASN A 209 11.43 7.07 26.77
CA ASN A 209 10.47 6.75 27.82
C ASN A 209 10.22 5.22 27.88
N TYR A 210 9.53 4.72 28.91
CA TYR A 210 9.10 3.31 28.97
C TYR A 210 7.98 2.95 27.96
N GLY A 211 7.36 3.94 27.31
CA GLY A 211 6.28 3.75 26.34
C GLY A 211 5.69 5.08 25.88
N ALA A 212 4.93 5.09 24.77
CA ALA A 212 4.46 6.33 24.13
C ALA A 212 3.60 7.25 25.03
N THR A 213 2.92 6.70 26.05
CA THR A 213 2.05 7.47 26.99
C THR A 213 2.71 7.85 28.32
N CYS A 214 4.04 7.74 28.39
CA CYS A 214 4.88 8.08 29.55
C CYS A 214 5.44 9.51 29.47
N GLY A 215 6.32 9.87 30.42
CA GLY A 215 7.03 11.16 30.44
C GLY A 215 6.21 12.36 30.94
N VAL A 216 4.88 12.28 30.91
CA VAL A 216 3.96 13.35 31.33
C VAL A 216 3.03 12.90 32.45
N ASP A 217 2.82 13.74 33.45
CA ASP A 217 1.81 13.50 34.49
C ASP A 217 0.39 13.73 33.94
N LYS A 218 -0.46 12.72 34.06
CA LYS A 218 -1.77 12.66 33.42
C LYS A 218 -2.78 13.65 34.01
N LYS A 219 -2.58 14.13 35.25
CA LYS A 219 -3.46 15.09 35.95
C LYS A 219 -3.06 16.55 35.70
N THR A 220 -1.80 16.88 35.96
CA THR A 220 -1.25 18.25 35.86
C THR A 220 -0.86 18.64 34.43
N LYS A 221 -0.70 17.64 33.54
CA LYS A 221 -0.24 17.82 32.15
C LYS A 221 1.08 18.61 32.12
N ARG A 222 2.03 18.22 32.97
CA ARG A 222 3.43 18.70 33.02
C ARG A 222 4.35 17.51 32.81
N PHE A 223 5.59 17.74 32.37
CA PHE A 223 6.59 16.69 32.33
C PHE A 223 6.83 16.11 33.74
N LYS A 224 7.05 14.80 33.82
CA LYS A 224 7.47 14.13 35.05
C LYS A 224 8.92 14.49 35.36
N PRO A 225 9.37 14.40 36.64
CA PRO A 225 10.70 14.88 37.05
C PRO A 225 11.87 14.41 36.17
N SER A 226 11.81 13.18 35.67
CA SER A 226 12.82 12.62 34.75
C SER A 226 12.91 13.42 33.43
N LEU A 227 11.84 13.47 32.62
CA LEU A 227 11.80 14.21 31.36
C LEU A 227 11.93 15.74 31.58
N GLN A 228 11.45 16.22 32.73
CA GLN A 228 11.56 17.62 33.14
C GLN A 228 13.01 18.07 33.39
N ARG A 229 13.96 17.14 33.66
CA ARG A 229 15.41 17.43 33.77
C ARG A 229 15.94 18.11 32.51
N ILE A 230 15.60 17.57 31.33
CA ILE A 230 16.05 18.07 30.02
C ILE A 230 15.06 19.05 29.37
N MET A 231 13.75 18.92 29.66
CA MET A 231 12.71 19.87 29.20
C MET A 231 12.56 21.08 30.15
N ASN A 232 13.65 21.45 30.83
CA ASN A 232 13.76 22.59 31.74
C ASN A 232 13.91 23.94 31.01
N ARG A 233 14.22 23.94 29.70
CA ARG A 233 14.43 25.13 28.85
C ARG A 233 13.63 25.04 27.54
N PRO A 234 13.26 26.19 26.91
CA PRO A 234 12.50 26.26 25.64
C PRO A 234 13.19 25.65 24.40
N ARG A 235 13.02 24.34 24.14
CA ARG A 235 13.63 23.62 22.99
C ARG A 235 12.60 22.97 22.07
N THR A 236 13.03 22.36 20.97
CA THR A 236 12.18 21.49 20.14
C THR A 236 12.33 20.03 20.59
N LEU A 237 11.21 19.37 20.89
CA LEU A 237 11.14 17.95 21.25
C LEU A 237 10.62 17.13 20.05
N LEU A 238 11.48 16.32 19.45
CA LEU A 238 11.16 15.49 18.31
C LEU A 238 10.66 14.11 18.80
N VAL A 239 9.50 13.65 18.36
CA VAL A 239 8.93 12.38 18.83
C VAL A 239 9.09 11.31 17.75
N ALA A 240 10.04 10.39 17.94
CA ALA A 240 10.33 9.28 17.03
C ALA A 240 9.86 7.95 17.65
N TYR A 241 8.53 7.83 17.80
CA TYR A 241 7.85 6.63 18.28
C TYR A 241 7.56 5.64 17.13
N ASP A 242 7.46 4.35 17.45
CA ASP A 242 6.96 3.28 16.56
C ASP A 242 5.78 3.76 15.68
N MET A 243 5.84 3.48 14.38
CA MET A 243 4.64 3.50 13.53
C MET A 243 3.86 2.20 13.74
N ASP A 244 2.54 2.22 13.78
CA ASP A 244 1.73 1.01 13.97
C ASP A 244 0.41 1.19 13.22
N SER A 245 0.01 0.18 12.45
CA SER A 245 -1.20 0.21 11.63
C SER A 245 -2.48 -0.09 12.42
N LYS A 246 -2.41 -0.47 13.71
CA LYS A 246 -3.60 -0.79 14.54
C LYS A 246 -4.24 0.50 15.10
N PRO A 247 -5.51 0.82 14.78
CA PRO A 247 -6.15 2.08 15.20
C PRO A 247 -6.13 2.33 16.72
N SER A 248 -6.23 1.29 17.55
CA SER A 248 -6.15 1.39 19.00
C SER A 248 -4.74 1.72 19.52
N VAL A 249 -3.70 1.33 18.80
CA VAL A 249 -2.30 1.69 19.10
C VAL A 249 -2.04 3.12 18.65
N ILE A 250 -2.44 3.49 17.42
CA ILE A 250 -2.35 4.87 16.90
C ILE A 250 -3.01 5.87 17.86
N ALA A 251 -4.25 5.60 18.29
CA ALA A 251 -4.97 6.46 19.22
C ALA A 251 -4.30 6.56 20.61
N SER A 252 -3.57 5.52 21.04
CA SER A 252 -2.79 5.54 22.28
C SER A 252 -1.50 6.35 22.13
N VAL A 253 -0.79 6.19 21.00
CA VAL A 253 0.44 6.91 20.64
C VAL A 253 0.16 8.41 20.51
N ASN A 254 -0.84 8.80 19.72
CA ASN A 254 -1.22 10.20 19.52
C ASN A 254 -1.62 10.86 20.85
N LYS A 255 -2.41 10.17 21.69
CA LYS A 255 -2.76 10.63 23.05
C LYS A 255 -1.55 10.82 23.99
N GLY A 256 -0.44 10.15 23.70
CA GLY A 256 0.86 10.38 24.33
C GLY A 256 1.54 11.65 23.81
N ILE A 257 1.56 11.82 22.48
CA ILE A 257 2.07 13.02 21.80
C ILE A 257 1.30 14.27 22.25
N ASP A 258 -0.04 14.26 22.29
CA ASP A 258 -0.88 15.35 22.80
C ASP A 258 -0.47 15.78 24.22
N ALA A 259 -0.17 14.80 25.08
CA ALA A 259 0.24 15.06 26.45
C ALA A 259 1.64 15.70 26.50
N LEU A 260 2.57 15.28 25.64
CA LEU A 260 3.88 15.90 25.47
C LEU A 260 3.76 17.33 24.92
N SER A 261 2.93 17.57 23.90
CA SER A 261 2.70 18.89 23.31
C SER A 261 2.14 19.89 24.35
N ILE A 262 1.14 19.50 25.13
CA ILE A 262 0.57 20.32 26.21
C ILE A 262 1.60 20.58 27.33
N ALA A 263 2.51 19.63 27.60
CA ALA A 263 3.58 19.82 28.57
C ALA A 263 4.70 20.73 28.05
N ALA A 264 5.05 20.61 26.76
CA ALA A 264 6.08 21.40 26.07
C ALA A 264 5.70 22.89 26.00
N GLN A 265 4.45 23.18 25.58
CA GLN A 265 3.92 24.55 25.51
C GLN A 265 4.06 25.30 26.84
N LYS A 266 3.86 24.63 27.99
CA LYS A 266 3.99 25.21 29.33
C LYS A 266 5.41 25.61 29.73
N VAL A 267 6.41 25.17 28.99
CA VAL A 267 7.84 25.52 29.16
C VAL A 267 8.43 26.16 27.88
N GLY A 268 7.58 26.74 27.02
CA GLY A 268 7.99 27.42 25.79
C GLY A 268 8.62 26.52 24.73
N SER A 269 8.48 25.20 24.88
CA SER A 269 9.02 24.19 23.96
C SER A 269 7.98 23.78 22.92
N THR A 270 8.43 23.39 21.72
CA THR A 270 7.58 22.82 20.67
C THR A 270 7.74 21.30 20.58
N VAL A 271 6.75 20.63 19.99
CA VAL A 271 6.79 19.19 19.67
C VAL A 271 6.59 19.04 18.16
N SER A 272 7.31 18.10 17.54
CA SER A 272 7.16 17.75 16.12
C SER A 272 7.52 16.28 15.89
N ARG A 273 7.02 15.67 14.81
CA ARG A 273 7.17 14.23 14.55
C ARG A 273 7.92 13.98 13.24
N PRO A 274 9.16 13.44 13.28
CA PRO A 274 9.79 12.84 12.11
C PRO A 274 8.94 11.66 11.59
N THR A 275 8.83 11.54 10.27
CA THR A 275 8.09 10.47 9.59
C THR A 275 8.96 9.81 8.52
N TRP A 276 8.74 8.51 8.28
CA TRP A 276 9.37 7.73 7.23
C TRP A 276 8.36 6.70 6.69
N ASP A 277 8.76 5.84 5.75
CA ASP A 277 7.91 4.76 5.24
C ASP A 277 7.98 3.53 6.17
N GLU A 278 6.82 3.04 6.63
CA GLU A 278 6.70 1.83 7.47
C GLU A 278 7.27 0.58 6.77
N SER A 279 7.31 0.56 5.42
CA SER A 279 7.92 -0.53 4.65
C SER A 279 9.43 -0.70 4.91
N LEU A 280 10.11 0.37 5.33
CA LEU A 280 11.55 0.40 5.61
C LEU A 280 11.89 0.08 7.07
N GLY A 281 10.89 -0.02 7.94
CA GLY A 281 11.08 -0.26 9.36
C GLY A 281 9.98 0.32 10.23
N LYS A 282 9.50 -0.46 11.21
CA LYS A 282 8.47 -0.03 12.14
C LYS A 282 9.01 1.03 13.11
N GLY A 283 10.21 0.76 13.62
CA GLY A 283 10.96 1.64 14.50
C GLY A 283 12.08 2.38 13.78
N ILE A 284 12.59 3.44 14.43
CA ILE A 284 13.79 4.15 13.94
C ILE A 284 15.07 3.29 14.06
N ASP A 285 15.05 2.31 14.97
CA ASP A 285 16.06 1.26 15.06
C ASP A 285 16.03 0.33 13.83
N ASP A 286 14.86 0.00 13.28
CA ASP A 286 14.77 -0.73 12.00
C ASP A 286 15.29 0.11 10.83
N LEU A 287 14.79 1.35 10.68
CA LEU A 287 15.15 2.24 9.56
C LEU A 287 16.67 2.46 9.48
N LEU A 288 17.32 2.74 10.61
CA LEU A 288 18.77 3.01 10.69
C LEU A 288 19.64 1.76 10.44
N LEU A 289 19.06 0.57 10.34
CA LEU A 289 19.75 -0.66 9.93
C LEU A 289 19.62 -0.96 8.43
N THR A 290 18.85 -0.15 7.67
CA THR A 290 18.78 -0.22 6.20
C THR A 290 19.96 0.51 5.54
N SER A 291 20.29 0.17 4.28
CA SER A 291 21.48 0.72 3.58
C SER A 291 21.49 2.24 3.42
N ASN A 292 20.31 2.86 3.38
CA ASN A 292 20.14 4.30 3.19
C ASN A 292 19.55 4.98 4.45
N GLY A 293 19.47 4.24 5.56
CA GLY A 293 18.71 4.61 6.76
C GLY A 293 19.09 5.95 7.36
N SER A 294 20.39 6.20 7.55
CA SER A 294 20.90 7.47 8.08
C SER A 294 20.54 8.67 7.20
N THR A 295 20.55 8.52 5.87
CA THR A 295 20.22 9.60 4.93
C THR A 295 18.72 9.93 4.97
N LEU A 296 17.87 8.91 4.98
CA LEU A 296 16.42 9.08 5.10
C LEU A 296 16.04 9.68 6.46
N TRP A 297 16.62 9.17 7.55
CA TRP A 297 16.44 9.75 8.88
C TRP A 297 16.88 11.22 8.94
N ALA A 298 18.01 11.58 8.35
CA ALA A 298 18.47 12.97 8.34
C ALA A 298 17.49 13.91 7.63
N GLN A 299 16.85 13.47 6.54
CA GLN A 299 15.79 14.21 5.86
C GLN A 299 14.56 14.38 6.77
N SER A 300 14.05 13.29 7.35
CA SER A 300 12.91 13.29 8.27
C SER A 300 13.13 14.13 9.52
N TYR A 301 14.34 14.09 10.09
CA TYR A 301 14.76 14.88 11.23
C TYR A 301 14.80 16.37 10.88
N ASN A 302 15.46 16.75 9.78
CA ASN A 302 15.57 18.15 9.36
C ASN A 302 14.19 18.75 9.07
N TRP A 303 13.32 18.01 8.38
CA TRP A 303 11.94 18.43 8.11
C TRP A 303 11.16 18.72 9.40
N ALA A 304 11.13 17.77 10.35
CA ALA A 304 10.42 17.93 11.61
C ALA A 304 11.04 19.01 12.52
N LEU A 305 12.36 19.20 12.46
CA LEU A 305 13.04 20.30 13.16
C LEU A 305 12.63 21.67 12.59
N CYS A 306 12.58 21.81 11.26
CA CYS A 306 12.09 23.01 10.60
C CYS A 306 10.62 23.28 10.95
N GLN A 307 9.74 22.28 10.93
CA GLN A 307 8.35 22.41 11.41
C GLN A 307 8.30 22.93 12.86
N GLY A 308 9.09 22.35 13.77
CA GLY A 308 9.14 22.76 15.17
C GLY A 308 9.67 24.17 15.42
N ILE A 309 10.58 24.65 14.56
CA ILE A 309 11.09 26.04 14.58
C ILE A 309 10.05 27.01 14.02
N VAL A 310 9.42 26.71 12.87
CA VAL A 310 8.37 27.54 12.27
C VAL A 310 7.17 27.66 13.20
N THR A 311 6.76 26.55 13.84
CA THR A 311 5.73 26.53 14.89
C THR A 311 6.07 27.50 16.03
N LYS A 312 7.34 27.48 16.52
CA LYS A 312 7.82 28.37 17.58
C LYS A 312 7.87 29.85 17.15
N MET A 313 8.23 30.13 15.90
CA MET A 313 8.34 31.50 15.36
C MET A 313 6.97 32.14 15.09
N LEU A 314 6.00 31.38 14.58
CA LEU A 314 4.68 31.91 14.24
C LEU A 314 3.72 31.98 15.44
N GLY A 315 4.07 31.36 16.57
CA GLY A 315 3.20 31.27 17.76
C GLY A 315 1.96 30.37 17.57
N ILE A 316 1.92 29.61 16.47
CA ILE A 316 0.84 28.68 16.12
C ILE A 316 1.02 27.38 16.93
N GLY A 317 -0.07 26.77 17.38
CA GLY A 317 -0.03 25.44 17.97
C GLY A 317 0.11 24.36 16.89
N ALA A 318 1.14 23.51 17.00
CA ALA A 318 1.35 22.25 16.26
C ALA A 318 0.93 22.24 14.77
N VAL A 319 1.90 22.51 13.88
CA VAL A 319 1.68 22.44 12.41
C VAL A 319 1.67 20.98 11.92
N ASP A 320 0.59 20.26 12.22
CA ASP A 320 0.34 18.88 11.74
C ASP A 320 -0.37 18.82 10.37
N GLU A 321 -0.63 19.97 9.72
CA GLU A 321 -1.12 20.06 8.34
C GLU A 321 -0.21 20.89 7.43
N VAL A 322 0.62 20.22 6.63
CA VAL A 322 1.15 20.76 5.36
C VAL A 322 0.47 19.99 4.24
N ASN A 323 -0.53 20.61 3.60
CA ASN A 323 -1.54 19.90 2.79
C ASN A 323 -1.63 20.39 1.33
N SER A 324 -0.60 21.07 0.82
CA SER A 324 -0.49 21.34 -0.63
C SER A 324 0.96 21.29 -1.14
N PHE A 325 1.12 21.00 -2.43
CA PHE A 325 2.41 21.01 -3.11
C PHE A 325 3.00 22.43 -3.20
N GLU A 326 2.16 23.47 -3.32
CA GLU A 326 2.58 24.87 -3.24
C GLU A 326 3.17 25.23 -1.85
N GLN A 327 2.60 24.71 -0.76
CA GLN A 327 3.17 24.89 0.58
C GLN A 327 4.50 24.14 0.72
N LEU A 328 4.63 22.96 0.12
CA LEU A 328 5.91 22.24 0.04
C LEU A 328 6.95 22.99 -0.79
N GLU A 329 6.56 23.63 -1.90
CA GLU A 329 7.46 24.43 -2.73
C GLU A 329 7.89 25.74 -2.02
N GLN A 330 6.97 26.43 -1.34
CA GLN A 330 7.28 27.60 -0.52
C GLN A 330 8.13 27.23 0.70
N LEU A 331 7.85 26.10 1.38
CA LEU A 331 8.70 25.58 2.46
C LEU A 331 10.05 25.07 1.94
N SER A 332 10.13 24.58 0.70
CA SER A 332 11.39 24.17 0.05
C SER A 332 12.25 25.39 -0.31
N GLN A 333 11.65 26.46 -0.84
CA GLN A 333 12.34 27.74 -1.04
C GLN A 333 12.78 28.36 0.28
N LEU A 334 11.94 28.30 1.33
CA LEU A 334 12.30 28.73 2.68
C LEU A 334 13.40 27.85 3.29
N TYR A 335 13.38 26.54 3.04
CA TYR A 335 14.39 25.58 3.50
C TYR A 335 15.73 25.81 2.79
N GLY A 336 15.75 25.98 1.47
CA GLY A 336 16.93 26.39 0.71
C GLY A 336 17.49 27.70 1.23
N THR A 337 16.63 28.71 1.46
CA THR A 337 17.01 29.99 2.05
C THR A 337 17.57 29.83 3.48
N ILE A 338 16.99 28.98 4.33
CA ILE A 338 17.48 28.70 5.69
C ILE A 338 18.82 27.94 5.66
N VAL A 339 19.00 27.02 4.71
CA VAL A 339 20.25 26.27 4.51
C VAL A 339 21.36 27.19 4.00
N GLU A 340 21.10 28.01 2.97
CA GLU A 340 22.02 29.07 2.51
C GLU A 340 22.35 30.05 3.66
N LEU A 341 21.34 30.51 4.39
CA LEU A 341 21.55 31.42 5.52
C LEU A 341 22.33 30.77 6.66
N ASN A 342 22.22 29.46 6.91
CA ASN A 342 23.09 28.77 7.87
C ASN A 342 24.52 28.63 7.34
N ILE A 343 24.70 28.22 6.07
CA ILE A 343 26.01 28.11 5.39
C ILE A 343 26.75 29.46 5.41
N LEU A 344 26.03 30.57 5.28
CA LEU A 344 26.58 31.94 5.30
C LEU A 344 26.79 32.51 6.72
N LYS A 345 26.40 31.83 7.81
CA LYS A 345 26.33 32.41 9.17
C LYS A 345 27.24 31.80 10.23
N THR A 346 28.54 31.94 10.01
CA THR A 346 29.48 32.14 11.13
C THR A 346 29.52 33.59 11.65
N ARG A 347 28.72 34.54 11.09
CA ARG A 347 28.89 36.00 11.32
C ARG A 347 27.65 36.92 11.39
N MET A 348 26.40 36.45 11.32
CA MET A 348 25.23 37.34 11.49
C MET A 348 24.47 37.06 12.79
N SER A 349 24.06 38.12 13.50
CA SER A 349 23.17 38.03 14.65
C SER A 349 21.76 37.53 14.28
N ALA A 350 21.02 37.06 15.29
CA ALA A 350 19.63 36.64 15.15
C ALA A 350 18.73 37.76 14.61
N ASP A 351 18.91 39.00 15.05
CA ASP A 351 18.12 40.15 14.58
C ASP A 351 18.30 40.40 13.08
N ASN A 352 19.52 40.19 12.57
CA ASN A 352 19.82 40.30 11.14
C ASN A 352 19.37 39.07 10.32
N LEU A 353 19.11 37.92 10.96
CA LEU A 353 18.37 36.81 10.35
C LEU A 353 16.88 37.15 10.23
N ILE A 354 16.29 37.66 11.32
CA ILE A 354 14.89 38.07 11.40
C ILE A 354 14.59 39.21 10.41
N ALA A 355 15.48 40.20 10.28
CA ALA A 355 15.33 41.29 9.31
C ALA A 355 15.30 40.78 7.85
N ALA A 356 16.22 39.89 7.48
CA ALA A 356 16.33 39.33 6.13
C ALA A 356 15.12 38.43 5.77
N LEU A 357 14.73 37.51 6.66
CA LEU A 357 13.54 36.68 6.48
C LEU A 357 12.27 37.54 6.35
N ASN A 358 12.09 38.54 7.20
CA ASN A 358 10.97 39.46 7.07
C ASN A 358 11.01 40.28 5.78
N GLN A 359 12.18 40.56 5.20
CA GLN A 359 12.28 41.21 3.89
C GLN A 359 11.82 40.27 2.77
N GLN A 360 12.36 39.06 2.67
CA GLN A 360 11.93 38.08 1.66
C GLN A 360 10.45 37.70 1.79
N ILE A 361 9.92 37.58 3.01
CA ILE A 361 8.48 37.35 3.25
C ILE A 361 7.64 38.52 2.71
N ARG A 362 8.10 39.77 2.82
CA ARG A 362 7.43 40.94 2.20
C ARG A 362 7.52 40.91 0.68
N GLU A 363 8.69 40.60 0.13
CA GLU A 363 8.90 40.48 -1.32
C GLU A 363 8.03 39.37 -1.94
N LEU A 364 7.81 38.25 -1.23
CA LEU A 364 6.91 37.16 -1.62
C LEU A 364 5.42 37.48 -1.43
N THR A 365 5.04 38.39 -0.52
CA THR A 365 3.62 38.73 -0.24
C THR A 365 3.11 39.96 -1.00
N HIS A 366 3.98 40.83 -1.50
CA HIS A 366 3.58 42.06 -2.22
C HIS A 366 2.97 41.86 -3.61
N GLY A 367 2.57 40.63 -3.98
CA GLY A 367 1.77 40.34 -5.16
C GLY A 367 0.31 40.80 -5.10
N LYS A 368 -0.24 41.10 -3.90
CA LYS A 368 -1.60 41.66 -3.72
C LYS A 368 -1.67 42.64 -2.55
N ASP A 369 -1.81 43.92 -2.89
CA ASP A 369 -2.32 45.09 -2.14
C ASP A 369 -1.94 45.28 -0.66
N ALA A 370 -1.35 46.45 -0.38
CA ALA A 370 -0.90 46.86 0.94
C ALA A 370 -1.93 47.70 1.71
N VAL A 371 -1.94 47.54 3.04
CA VAL A 371 -2.35 48.60 3.99
C VAL A 371 -1.27 48.71 5.06
N GLU A 372 -0.92 49.94 5.43
CA GLU A 372 0.27 50.25 6.22
C GLU A 372 0.17 49.84 7.70
N SER A 373 1.31 49.48 8.28
CA SER A 373 1.46 49.38 9.72
C SER A 373 1.53 50.76 10.39
N LYS A 374 0.75 50.97 11.44
CA LYS A 374 0.97 52.06 12.41
C LYS A 374 1.29 51.48 13.77
N SER A 375 2.55 51.63 14.18
CA SER A 375 3.01 51.30 15.52
C SER A 375 2.52 52.37 16.50
N HIS A 376 2.01 51.98 17.67
CA HIS A 376 2.15 52.73 18.92
C HIS A 376 1.84 51.89 20.16
N GLN A 377 2.84 51.79 21.02
CA GLN A 377 2.84 51.69 22.49
C GLN A 377 1.71 50.95 23.24
N SER A 378 2.17 50.11 24.16
CA SER A 378 1.42 49.45 25.23
C SER A 378 0.42 50.34 25.99
N LYS A 379 -0.83 49.88 26.08
CA LYS A 379 -1.74 50.19 27.21
C LYS A 379 -2.74 49.05 27.40
N SER A 380 -2.97 48.67 28.66
CA SER A 380 -3.83 47.56 29.05
C SER A 380 -5.31 47.95 28.99
N TYR A 381 -6.10 47.31 28.13
CA TYR A 381 -7.56 47.34 28.21
C TYR A 381 -8.16 45.95 27.94
N GLN A 382 -8.90 45.43 28.91
CA GLN A 382 -9.82 44.31 28.67
C GLN A 382 -11.04 44.84 27.92
N SER A 383 -11.26 44.35 26.70
CA SER A 383 -12.52 44.51 25.98
C SER A 383 -13.00 43.12 25.57
N LYS A 384 -14.24 42.77 25.94
CA LYS A 384 -14.86 41.52 25.47
C LYS A 384 -15.35 41.74 24.04
N SER A 385 -14.55 41.31 23.06
CA SER A 385 -15.08 41.05 21.72
C SER A 385 -16.23 40.04 21.84
N LYS A 386 -17.33 40.31 21.15
CA LYS A 386 -18.54 39.47 21.23
C LYS A 386 -18.32 38.25 20.33
N LEU A 387 -18.23 37.06 20.93
CA LEU A 387 -18.04 35.79 20.22
C LEU A 387 -19.05 35.66 19.07
N ILE A 388 -18.54 35.28 17.89
CA ILE A 388 -19.36 35.11 16.68
C ILE A 388 -20.34 33.92 16.89
N PRO A 389 -21.65 34.06 16.61
CA PRO A 389 -22.58 32.94 16.65
C PRO A 389 -22.17 31.78 15.74
N ALA A 390 -22.30 30.54 16.24
CA ALA A 390 -21.84 29.33 15.55
C ALA A 390 -22.52 29.09 14.19
N ASP A 391 -23.76 29.55 14.03
CA ASP A 391 -24.56 29.44 12.81
C ASP A 391 -24.15 30.43 11.72
N ILE A 392 -23.62 31.60 12.12
CA ILE A 392 -23.06 32.65 11.24
C ILE A 392 -21.67 32.23 10.76
N LEU A 393 -20.78 31.80 11.67
CA LEU A 393 -19.46 31.30 11.27
C LEU A 393 -19.59 30.04 10.40
N ALA A 394 -20.53 29.15 10.69
CA ALA A 394 -20.85 27.99 9.85
C ALA A 394 -21.58 28.33 8.53
N PHE A 395 -22.04 29.57 8.33
CA PHE A 395 -22.46 30.03 7.01
C PHE A 395 -21.23 30.44 6.20
N GLU A 396 -20.39 31.30 6.76
CA GLU A 396 -19.14 31.76 6.15
C GLU A 396 -18.24 30.58 5.70
N LEU A 397 -17.93 29.66 6.62
CA LEU A 397 -17.11 28.48 6.33
C LEU A 397 -17.80 27.49 5.36
N ALA A 398 -19.13 27.51 5.26
CA ALA A 398 -19.83 26.69 4.25
C ALA A 398 -19.77 27.29 2.85
N GLU A 399 -19.58 28.61 2.71
CA GLU A 399 -19.31 29.24 1.42
C GLU A 399 -17.83 29.05 1.02
N ASP A 400 -16.88 29.35 1.93
CA ASP A 400 -15.44 29.17 1.70
C ASP A 400 -15.09 27.75 1.23
N TYR A 401 -15.66 26.73 1.90
CA TYR A 401 -15.41 25.32 1.60
C TYR A 401 -16.44 24.71 0.64
N ARG A 402 -17.36 25.49 0.04
CA ARG A 402 -18.45 24.99 -0.83
C ARG A 402 -17.98 24.06 -1.97
N GLN A 403 -16.77 24.29 -2.49
CA GLN A 403 -16.17 23.47 -3.56
C GLN A 403 -15.26 22.34 -3.05
N ARG A 404 -14.79 22.41 -1.79
CA ARG A 404 -13.82 21.47 -1.22
C ARG A 404 -14.38 20.51 -0.17
N LEU A 405 -15.55 20.76 0.39
CA LEU A 405 -16.17 19.95 1.44
C LEU A 405 -17.66 19.70 1.13
N LYS A 406 -18.09 18.44 1.28
CA LYS A 406 -19.50 18.00 1.18
C LYS A 406 -19.84 17.05 2.32
N TYR A 407 -21.11 17.02 2.71
CA TYR A 407 -21.65 16.01 3.61
C TYR A 407 -22.55 15.06 2.81
N CYS A 408 -22.18 13.79 2.70
CA CYS A 408 -22.97 12.80 1.96
C CYS A 408 -24.06 12.21 2.86
N ASN A 409 -25.31 12.55 2.60
CA ASN A 409 -26.45 12.07 3.39
C ASN A 409 -26.79 10.58 3.12
N GLU A 410 -26.34 10.01 2.01
CA GLU A 410 -26.46 8.57 1.72
C GLU A 410 -25.59 7.75 2.68
N TYR A 411 -24.28 8.05 2.74
CA TYR A 411 -23.30 7.31 3.56
C TYR A 411 -23.09 7.88 4.97
N LYS A 412 -23.71 9.03 5.28
CA LYS A 412 -23.60 9.79 6.55
C LYS A 412 -22.19 10.26 6.89
N GLU A 413 -21.35 10.47 5.88
CA GLU A 413 -19.94 10.83 6.02
C GLU A 413 -19.61 12.18 5.37
N TRP A 414 -18.48 12.78 5.75
CA TRP A 414 -17.94 13.92 5.03
C TRP A 414 -17.07 13.46 3.86
N LYS A 415 -17.02 14.28 2.81
CA LYS A 415 -16.14 14.11 1.64
C LYS A 415 -15.35 15.40 1.46
N TYR A 416 -14.03 15.30 1.41
CA TYR A 416 -13.11 16.42 1.16
C TYR A 416 -12.40 16.23 -0.18
N TYR A 417 -12.36 17.28 -1.00
CA TYR A 417 -11.71 17.28 -2.31
C TYR A 417 -10.21 17.57 -2.17
N LEU A 418 -9.37 16.64 -2.63
CA LEU A 418 -7.90 16.71 -2.48
C LEU A 418 -7.21 17.73 -3.40
N GLY A 419 -7.96 18.47 -4.22
CA GLY A 419 -7.42 19.41 -5.20
C GLY A 419 -7.37 18.84 -6.62
N ASP A 420 -7.16 19.71 -7.61
CA ASP A 420 -7.25 19.35 -9.03
C ASP A 420 -6.07 18.49 -9.52
N ASP A 421 -4.96 18.41 -8.78
CA ASP A 421 -3.85 17.50 -9.08
C ASP A 421 -4.19 16.02 -8.80
N SER A 422 -5.21 15.77 -7.98
CA SER A 422 -5.72 14.43 -7.65
C SER A 422 -7.12 14.18 -8.23
N GLY A 423 -7.97 15.21 -8.25
CA GLY A 423 -9.36 15.11 -8.70
C GLY A 423 -10.29 14.32 -7.80
N LEU A 424 -9.84 13.85 -6.63
CA LEU A 424 -10.57 12.93 -5.76
C LEU A 424 -11.25 13.58 -4.56
N TRP A 425 -12.41 13.02 -4.22
CA TRP A 425 -13.14 13.25 -2.97
C TRP A 425 -12.90 12.09 -1.99
N LYS A 426 -12.10 12.32 -0.94
CA LYS A 426 -11.79 11.34 0.10
C LYS A 426 -12.76 11.45 1.28
N SER A 427 -13.15 10.32 1.87
CA SER A 427 -13.94 10.31 3.11
C SER A 427 -13.20 10.97 4.27
N GLN A 428 -13.94 11.68 5.11
CA GLN A 428 -13.50 12.25 6.37
C GLN A 428 -14.52 11.90 7.47
N ASP A 429 -14.05 11.61 8.67
CA ASP A 429 -14.89 11.49 9.85
C ASP A 429 -15.24 12.87 10.45
N ASP A 430 -16.13 12.88 11.42
CA ASP A 430 -16.55 14.11 12.11
C ASP A 430 -15.42 14.79 12.90
N HIS A 431 -14.44 14.02 13.41
CA HIS A 431 -13.34 14.55 14.21
C HIS A 431 -12.33 15.32 13.35
N MET A 432 -12.00 14.80 12.16
CA MET A 432 -11.18 15.54 11.18
C MET A 432 -11.82 16.89 10.79
N ILE A 433 -13.15 16.95 10.68
CA ILE A 433 -13.85 18.22 10.38
C ILE A 433 -13.87 19.14 11.61
N GLU A 434 -14.03 18.62 12.82
CA GLU A 434 -13.92 19.40 14.06
C GLU A 434 -12.52 19.98 14.26
N THR A 435 -11.46 19.20 13.99
CA THR A 435 -10.05 19.65 14.01
C THR A 435 -9.78 20.74 12.97
N ARG A 436 -10.35 20.63 11.75
CA ARG A 436 -10.26 21.69 10.73
C ARG A 436 -10.97 22.97 11.17
N ILE A 437 -12.13 22.87 11.80
CA ILE A 437 -12.84 24.05 12.36
C ILE A 437 -12.01 24.66 13.51
N GLN A 438 -11.43 23.86 14.40
CA GLN A 438 -10.56 24.32 15.48
C GLN A 438 -9.38 25.14 14.93
N GLY A 439 -8.63 24.62 13.95
CA GLY A 439 -7.51 25.34 13.35
C GLY A 439 -7.92 26.69 12.71
N ILE A 440 -9.13 26.78 12.15
CA ILE A 440 -9.66 28.04 11.61
C ILE A 440 -10.06 29.01 12.74
N LEU A 441 -10.59 28.52 13.87
CA LEU A 441 -10.87 29.36 15.05
C LEU A 441 -9.58 29.95 15.62
N ASP A 442 -8.53 29.13 15.76
CA ASP A 442 -7.24 29.55 16.30
C ASP A 442 -6.54 30.53 15.35
N ALA A 443 -6.51 30.26 14.04
CA ALA A 443 -5.97 31.17 13.04
C ALA A 443 -6.71 32.53 12.99
N ARG A 444 -8.02 32.53 13.27
CA ARG A 444 -8.83 33.75 13.40
C ARG A 444 -8.79 34.38 14.81
N SER A 445 -8.01 33.82 15.74
CA SER A 445 -7.94 34.21 17.16
C SER A 445 -9.30 34.22 17.89
N ILE A 446 -10.25 33.38 17.47
CA ILE A 446 -11.59 33.26 18.05
C ILE A 446 -11.50 32.34 19.27
N VAL A 447 -11.33 32.94 20.45
CA VAL A 447 -11.21 32.22 21.72
C VAL A 447 -12.38 32.51 22.68
N GLY A 448 -12.53 31.69 23.72
CA GLY A 448 -13.49 31.95 24.81
C GLY A 448 -14.90 31.38 24.62
N TYR A 449 -15.11 30.47 23.67
CA TYR A 449 -16.38 29.75 23.46
C TYR A 449 -16.70 28.67 24.52
N GLY A 450 -15.74 28.35 25.40
CA GLY A 450 -15.96 27.62 26.65
C GLY A 450 -16.11 26.10 26.55
N THR A 451 -16.81 25.57 25.54
CA THR A 451 -16.95 24.12 25.33
C THR A 451 -16.98 23.74 23.85
N ASP A 452 -16.56 22.51 23.56
CA ASP A 452 -16.52 21.85 22.25
C ASP A 452 -17.88 21.89 21.52
N SER A 453 -18.98 22.02 22.28
CA SER A 453 -20.34 22.27 21.78
C SER A 453 -20.40 23.37 20.71
N TYR A 454 -19.54 24.38 20.78
CA TYR A 454 -19.45 25.44 19.79
C TYR A 454 -18.98 24.91 18.42
N ILE A 455 -17.88 24.15 18.42
CA ILE A 455 -17.27 23.51 17.24
C ILE A 455 -18.22 22.45 16.65
N VAL A 456 -18.78 21.61 17.52
CA VAL A 456 -19.80 20.60 17.17
C VAL A 456 -21.03 21.26 16.54
N ASN A 457 -21.45 22.42 17.02
CA ASN A 457 -22.55 23.17 16.41
C ASN A 457 -22.16 23.80 15.08
N ILE A 458 -20.95 24.37 14.93
CA ILE A 458 -20.44 24.85 13.64
C ILE A 458 -20.49 23.71 12.61
N ARG A 459 -19.94 22.54 12.93
CA ARG A 459 -19.98 21.36 12.07
C ARG A 459 -21.41 20.96 11.70
N LYS A 460 -22.33 20.90 12.66
CA LYS A 460 -23.76 20.59 12.41
C LYS A 460 -24.46 21.63 11.55
N PHE A 461 -24.06 22.91 11.61
CA PHE A 461 -24.59 23.96 10.75
C PHE A 461 -23.94 23.98 9.35
N MET A 462 -22.66 23.61 9.23
CA MET A 462 -21.99 23.40 7.94
C MET A 462 -22.56 22.18 7.23
N ALA A 463 -22.78 21.06 7.93
CA ALA A 463 -23.33 19.83 7.36
C ALA A 463 -24.64 20.11 6.62
N ARG A 464 -25.60 20.77 7.29
CA ARG A 464 -26.90 21.17 6.73
C ARG A 464 -26.80 22.05 5.47
N ARG A 465 -25.70 22.79 5.27
CA ARG A 465 -25.45 23.65 4.10
C ARG A 465 -24.65 22.97 3.00
N LEU A 466 -23.83 21.98 3.35
CA LEU A 466 -22.93 21.24 2.47
C LEU A 466 -23.47 19.82 2.11
N THR A 467 -24.68 19.49 2.53
CA THR A 467 -25.35 18.22 2.21
C THR A 467 -25.47 18.00 0.71
N VAL A 468 -25.14 16.78 0.27
CA VAL A 468 -25.67 16.16 -0.96
C VAL A 468 -26.50 14.94 -0.55
N GLU A 469 -27.68 14.76 -1.16
CA GLU A 469 -28.61 13.71 -0.74
C GLU A 469 -28.08 12.31 -1.04
N THR A 470 -27.68 12.10 -2.29
CA THR A 470 -26.92 10.96 -2.82
C THR A 470 -25.58 11.44 -3.37
N TRP A 471 -24.62 10.53 -3.58
CA TRP A 471 -23.31 10.94 -4.12
C TRP A 471 -23.30 11.06 -5.66
N PRO A 472 -23.19 12.27 -6.25
CA PRO A 472 -23.52 12.49 -7.66
C PRO A 472 -22.31 12.32 -8.60
N GLN A 473 -21.62 11.17 -8.52
CA GLN A 473 -20.44 10.88 -9.36
C GLN A 473 -20.80 10.89 -10.85
N ARG A 474 -20.08 11.67 -11.66
CA ARG A 474 -20.26 11.76 -13.12
C ARG A 474 -20.02 10.39 -13.76
N THR A 475 -20.94 9.97 -14.62
CA THR A 475 -20.87 8.70 -15.36
C THR A 475 -20.30 8.91 -16.78
N GLY A 476 -19.97 7.81 -17.48
CA GLY A 476 -19.41 7.88 -18.84
C GLY A 476 -17.98 8.43 -18.93
N ILE A 477 -17.26 8.45 -17.80
CA ILE A 477 -15.90 8.98 -17.68
C ILE A 477 -14.93 7.99 -17.05
N VAL A 478 -13.65 8.13 -17.37
CA VAL A 478 -12.52 7.38 -16.79
C VAL A 478 -11.45 8.37 -16.31
N PRO A 479 -11.32 8.63 -15.00
CA PRO A 479 -10.19 9.34 -14.41
C PRO A 479 -8.86 8.58 -14.51
N PHE A 480 -7.80 9.37 -14.73
CA PHE A 480 -6.38 9.01 -14.73
C PHE A 480 -5.65 9.86 -13.68
N LEU A 481 -4.33 9.71 -13.52
CA LEU A 481 -3.50 10.53 -12.62
C LEU A 481 -3.28 11.98 -13.11
N ASP A 482 -3.76 12.32 -14.30
CA ASP A 482 -3.50 13.60 -14.98
C ASP A 482 -4.77 14.24 -15.60
N GLY A 483 -5.95 13.70 -15.31
CA GLY A 483 -7.23 14.19 -15.80
C GLY A 483 -8.31 13.12 -15.94
N VAL A 484 -9.26 13.37 -16.84
CA VAL A 484 -10.49 12.58 -17.01
C VAL A 484 -10.80 12.40 -18.48
N LEU A 485 -10.87 11.16 -18.95
CA LEU A 485 -11.33 10.81 -20.29
C LEU A 485 -12.86 10.71 -20.33
N VAL A 486 -13.49 11.39 -21.29
CA VAL A 486 -14.92 11.24 -21.59
C VAL A 486 -15.11 10.16 -22.66
N LEU A 487 -15.64 9.00 -22.26
CA LEU A 487 -15.73 7.82 -23.14
C LEU A 487 -16.55 8.07 -24.42
N ALA A 488 -17.65 8.84 -24.30
CA ALA A 488 -18.56 9.10 -25.42
C ALA A 488 -17.98 10.04 -26.51
N THR A 489 -16.88 10.73 -26.24
CA THR A 489 -16.28 11.71 -27.19
C THR A 489 -14.78 11.51 -27.40
N GLY A 490 -14.12 10.63 -26.65
CA GLY A 490 -12.66 10.48 -26.64
C GLY A 490 -11.92 11.72 -26.09
N LYS A 491 -12.63 12.75 -25.60
CA LYS A 491 -12.02 13.99 -25.13
C LYS A 491 -11.43 13.79 -23.74
N PHE A 492 -10.16 14.17 -23.58
CA PHE A 492 -9.53 14.31 -22.27
C PHE A 492 -9.82 15.70 -21.68
N GLU A 493 -10.20 15.75 -20.41
CA GLU A 493 -10.53 16.96 -19.64
C GLU A 493 -9.67 16.99 -18.37
N LYS A 494 -9.39 18.19 -17.82
CA LYS A 494 -8.77 18.28 -16.49
C LYS A 494 -9.71 17.72 -15.41
N HIS A 495 -9.16 17.36 -14.26
CA HIS A 495 -9.96 17.13 -13.06
C HIS A 495 -10.79 18.38 -12.68
N SER A 496 -11.83 18.14 -11.88
CA SER A 496 -12.73 19.16 -11.37
C SER A 496 -13.53 18.58 -10.19
N PRO A 497 -13.82 19.36 -9.13
CA PRO A 497 -14.68 18.91 -8.04
C PRO A 497 -16.05 18.45 -8.54
N SER A 498 -16.55 19.05 -9.63
CA SER A 498 -17.86 18.75 -10.23
C SER A 498 -17.99 17.36 -10.87
N ASN A 499 -16.90 16.61 -11.02
CA ASN A 499 -16.95 15.20 -11.45
C ASN A 499 -17.33 14.25 -10.29
N TYR A 500 -17.24 14.70 -9.03
CA TYR A 500 -17.55 13.93 -7.81
C TYR A 500 -16.87 12.55 -7.73
N LEU A 501 -15.63 12.46 -8.23
CA LEU A 501 -14.84 11.23 -8.29
C LEU A 501 -14.38 10.78 -6.89
N THR A 502 -14.56 9.51 -6.57
CA THR A 502 -14.01 8.88 -5.35
C THR A 502 -12.83 7.93 -5.63
N TRP A 503 -12.45 7.78 -6.89
CA TRP A 503 -11.45 6.83 -7.39
C TRP A 503 -10.74 7.37 -8.64
N THR A 504 -9.52 6.89 -8.92
CA THR A 504 -8.80 7.12 -10.19
C THR A 504 -7.99 5.88 -10.59
N LEU A 505 -7.60 5.77 -11.86
CA LEU A 505 -6.65 4.75 -12.33
C LEU A 505 -5.21 5.11 -11.91
N PRO A 506 -4.32 4.13 -11.67
CA PRO A 506 -2.92 4.38 -11.29
C PRO A 506 -2.03 4.79 -12.48
N HIS A 507 -2.61 5.18 -13.62
CA HIS A 507 -1.92 5.48 -14.87
C HIS A 507 -2.13 6.94 -15.27
N ARG A 508 -1.19 7.49 -16.04
CA ARG A 508 -1.39 8.74 -16.81
C ARG A 508 -2.05 8.41 -18.15
N PHE A 509 -2.87 9.32 -18.68
CA PHE A 509 -3.52 9.13 -19.96
C PHE A 509 -2.54 9.25 -21.13
N ASP A 510 -1.59 10.19 -21.08
CA ASP A 510 -0.50 10.28 -22.05
C ASP A 510 0.83 9.84 -21.43
N ASN A 511 1.43 8.78 -22.01
CA ASN A 511 2.80 8.37 -21.73
C ASN A 511 3.55 8.22 -23.06
N PRO A 512 4.23 9.28 -23.54
CA PRO A 512 4.83 9.27 -24.87
C PRO A 512 6.03 8.32 -25.02
N LYS A 513 6.54 7.73 -23.92
CA LYS A 513 7.75 6.89 -23.91
C LYS A 513 7.50 5.42 -24.29
N ILE A 514 6.30 4.89 -24.07
CA ILE A 514 5.96 3.47 -24.33
C ILE A 514 4.63 3.45 -25.10
N ARG A 515 4.66 2.94 -26.34
CA ARG A 515 3.52 2.98 -27.28
C ARG A 515 3.05 1.62 -27.79
N ASP A 516 3.73 0.54 -27.40
CA ASP A 516 3.32 -0.84 -27.69
C ASP A 516 3.46 -1.69 -26.43
N TRP A 517 2.84 -2.88 -26.45
CA TRP A 517 2.75 -3.82 -25.33
C TRP A 517 3.22 -5.24 -25.75
N PRO A 518 4.46 -5.40 -26.25
CA PRO A 518 4.94 -6.67 -26.80
C PRO A 518 5.08 -7.79 -25.75
N THR A 519 5.43 -7.49 -24.49
CA THR A 519 5.54 -8.48 -23.42
C THR A 519 4.15 -8.99 -23.01
N ILE A 520 3.19 -8.07 -22.83
CA ILE A 520 1.79 -8.42 -22.55
C ILE A 520 1.22 -9.23 -23.73
N ARG A 521 1.55 -8.88 -24.98
CA ARG A 521 1.10 -9.60 -26.20
C ARG A 521 1.69 -11.00 -26.30
N GLY A 522 2.99 -11.14 -26.10
CA GLY A 522 3.68 -12.43 -26.10
C GLY A 522 3.14 -13.35 -25.00
N TRP A 523 2.93 -12.81 -23.80
CA TRP A 523 2.30 -13.54 -22.70
C TRP A 523 0.88 -14.02 -23.05
N PHE A 524 0.03 -13.17 -23.62
CA PHE A 524 -1.29 -13.60 -24.10
C PHE A 524 -1.21 -14.70 -25.14
N GLN A 525 -0.31 -14.59 -26.12
CA GLN A 525 -0.11 -15.60 -27.16
C GLN A 525 0.38 -16.94 -26.58
N GLU A 526 1.26 -16.91 -25.58
CA GLU A 526 1.79 -18.08 -24.89
C GLU A 526 0.69 -18.81 -24.09
N VAL A 527 0.04 -18.13 -23.14
CA VAL A 527 -0.90 -18.80 -22.20
C VAL A 527 -2.21 -19.26 -22.83
N THR A 528 -2.53 -18.81 -24.04
CA THR A 528 -3.68 -19.28 -24.82
C THR A 528 -3.31 -20.21 -25.97
N GLU A 529 -2.03 -20.55 -26.14
CA GLU A 529 -1.52 -21.38 -27.25
C GLU A 529 -1.84 -20.80 -28.64
N GLY A 530 -1.84 -19.46 -28.75
CA GLY A 530 -2.17 -18.72 -29.97
C GLY A 530 -3.67 -18.58 -30.27
N ASP A 531 -4.56 -19.14 -29.43
CA ASP A 531 -6.02 -19.08 -29.63
C ASP A 531 -6.55 -17.64 -29.63
N SER A 532 -6.89 -17.15 -30.83
CA SER A 532 -7.35 -15.78 -31.05
C SER A 532 -8.68 -15.48 -30.37
N GLN A 533 -9.56 -16.47 -30.17
CA GLN A 533 -10.84 -16.28 -29.50
C GLN A 533 -10.64 -16.13 -27.99
N LYS A 534 -9.75 -16.91 -27.38
CA LYS A 534 -9.33 -16.73 -25.97
C LYS A 534 -8.67 -15.37 -25.77
N ILE A 535 -7.69 -15.00 -26.60
CA ILE A 535 -6.99 -13.71 -26.52
C ILE A 535 -7.99 -12.55 -26.59
N GLN A 536 -8.86 -12.55 -27.61
CA GLN A 536 -9.87 -11.50 -27.79
C GLN A 536 -10.87 -11.45 -26.62
N THR A 537 -11.25 -12.60 -26.06
CA THR A 537 -12.13 -12.67 -24.88
C THR A 537 -11.48 -12.04 -23.65
N LEU A 538 -10.21 -12.36 -23.37
CA LEU A 538 -9.46 -11.80 -22.24
C LEU A 538 -9.19 -10.30 -22.42
N ILE A 539 -8.90 -9.83 -23.63
CA ILE A 539 -8.72 -8.42 -23.97
C ILE A 539 -10.04 -7.65 -23.84
N CYS A 540 -11.15 -8.15 -24.39
CA CYS A 540 -12.46 -7.53 -24.20
C CYS A 540 -12.89 -7.49 -22.72
N PHE A 541 -12.55 -8.50 -21.93
CA PHE A 541 -12.85 -8.50 -20.50
C PHE A 541 -12.01 -7.47 -19.72
N ALA A 542 -10.75 -7.28 -20.08
CA ALA A 542 -9.91 -6.21 -19.54
C ALA A 542 -10.46 -4.82 -19.90
N ALA A 543 -10.89 -4.60 -21.16
CA ALA A 543 -11.52 -3.35 -21.59
C ALA A 543 -12.86 -3.09 -20.87
N ALA A 544 -13.68 -4.13 -20.67
CA ALA A 544 -14.91 -4.05 -19.87
C ALA A 544 -14.63 -3.70 -18.40
N THR A 545 -13.53 -4.22 -17.82
CA THR A 545 -13.09 -3.94 -16.45
C THR A 545 -12.66 -2.49 -16.30
N LEU A 546 -11.78 -2.01 -17.18
CA LEU A 546 -11.32 -0.61 -17.26
C LEU A 546 -12.49 0.37 -17.33
N ARG A 547 -13.41 0.15 -18.26
CA ARG A 547 -14.58 1.02 -18.50
C ARG A 547 -15.66 0.89 -17.43
N GLY A 548 -15.64 -0.16 -16.60
CA GLY A 548 -16.66 -0.42 -15.57
C GLY A 548 -17.98 -0.95 -16.13
N MET A 549 -17.92 -1.81 -17.16
CA MET A 549 -19.10 -2.37 -17.85
C MET A 549 -19.79 -3.51 -17.06
N SER A 550 -19.92 -3.35 -15.74
CA SER A 550 -20.59 -4.31 -14.85
C SER A 550 -22.05 -4.56 -15.20
N HIS A 551 -22.69 -3.63 -15.93
CA HIS A 551 -24.03 -3.78 -16.49
C HIS A 551 -24.17 -5.01 -17.41
N LEU A 552 -23.07 -5.54 -17.98
CA LEU A 552 -23.07 -6.76 -18.79
C LEU A 552 -23.32 -8.05 -17.98
N GLN A 553 -23.22 -7.98 -16.64
CA GLN A 553 -23.36 -9.11 -15.72
C GLN A 553 -22.41 -10.29 -16.01
N LYS A 554 -21.19 -10.01 -16.49
CA LYS A 554 -20.23 -11.06 -16.88
C LYS A 554 -19.25 -11.42 -15.76
N ILE A 555 -18.99 -12.72 -15.68
CA ILE A 555 -18.07 -13.38 -14.77
C ILE A 555 -17.07 -14.11 -15.67
N LEU A 556 -15.82 -13.70 -15.69
CA LEU A 556 -14.76 -14.49 -16.32
C LEU A 556 -14.28 -15.54 -15.33
N TYR A 557 -14.20 -16.80 -15.76
CA TYR A 557 -13.71 -17.91 -14.95
C TYR A 557 -12.50 -18.54 -15.66
N LEU A 558 -11.32 -18.29 -15.09
CA LEU A 558 -10.08 -18.95 -15.48
C LEU A 558 -9.97 -20.26 -14.70
N TRP A 559 -10.17 -21.35 -15.44
CA TRP A 559 -9.96 -22.72 -14.98
C TRP A 559 -8.59 -23.20 -15.48
N GLY A 560 -7.92 -24.09 -14.74
CA GLY A 560 -6.74 -24.81 -15.24
C GLY A 560 -5.85 -25.29 -14.12
N ASN A 561 -4.76 -26.00 -14.41
CA ASN A 561 -3.79 -26.41 -13.38
C ASN A 561 -2.97 -25.22 -12.84
N GLY A 562 -2.19 -25.46 -11.77
CA GLY A 562 -1.25 -24.50 -11.23
C GLY A 562 -0.09 -24.22 -12.19
N GLY A 563 0.40 -22.97 -12.21
CA GLY A 563 1.45 -22.50 -13.14
C GLY A 563 0.90 -21.79 -14.39
N ASN A 564 -0.34 -22.05 -14.77
CA ASN A 564 -0.90 -21.71 -16.08
C ASN A 564 -1.38 -20.25 -16.21
N GLY A 565 -0.56 -19.27 -15.84
CA GLY A 565 -0.80 -17.83 -16.06
C GLY A 565 -1.97 -17.18 -15.31
N LYS A 566 -2.89 -17.94 -14.69
CA LYS A 566 -4.13 -17.43 -14.07
C LYS A 566 -3.91 -16.25 -13.10
N GLY A 567 -2.87 -16.34 -12.27
CA GLY A 567 -2.48 -15.26 -11.34
C GLY A 567 -1.97 -14.02 -12.06
N ILE A 568 -1.17 -14.17 -13.13
CA ILE A 568 -0.68 -13.05 -13.94
C ILE A 568 -1.85 -12.29 -14.58
N TYR A 569 -2.95 -12.95 -14.96
CA TYR A 569 -4.14 -12.24 -15.43
C TYR A 569 -4.84 -11.43 -14.31
N SER A 570 -4.87 -11.94 -13.07
CA SER A 570 -5.34 -11.20 -11.89
C SER A 570 -4.46 -9.97 -11.63
N ASP A 571 -3.14 -10.14 -11.71
CA ASP A 571 -2.15 -9.06 -11.60
C ASP A 571 -2.35 -8.00 -12.70
N ILE A 572 -2.62 -8.41 -13.95
CA ILE A 572 -2.89 -7.50 -15.08
C ILE A 572 -4.18 -6.69 -14.85
N LEU A 573 -5.29 -7.32 -14.43
CA LEU A 573 -6.52 -6.57 -14.12
C LEU A 573 -6.32 -5.62 -12.93
N THR A 574 -5.62 -6.07 -11.89
CA THR A 574 -5.33 -5.27 -10.69
C THR A 574 -4.39 -4.11 -11.01
N ALA A 575 -3.41 -4.29 -11.90
CA ALA A 575 -2.54 -3.23 -12.42
C ALA A 575 -3.32 -2.23 -13.28
N LEU A 576 -4.24 -2.72 -14.11
CA LEU A 576 -5.04 -1.93 -15.04
C LEU A 576 -5.98 -0.94 -14.32
N VAL A 577 -6.70 -1.39 -13.28
CA VAL A 577 -7.61 -0.51 -12.51
C VAL A 577 -7.00 0.03 -11.21
N GLY A 578 -5.95 -0.58 -10.68
CA GLY A 578 -5.37 -0.27 -9.37
C GLY A 578 -5.92 -1.12 -8.23
N SER A 579 -5.08 -1.38 -7.23
CA SER A 579 -5.43 -2.14 -6.01
C SER A 579 -6.60 -1.49 -5.24
N GLU A 580 -6.59 -0.17 -5.08
CA GLU A 580 -7.69 0.59 -4.46
C GLU A 580 -9.05 0.38 -5.13
N ASN A 581 -9.07 0.08 -6.43
CA ASN A 581 -10.28 -0.18 -7.21
C ASN A 581 -10.60 -1.67 -7.36
N THR A 582 -9.82 -2.52 -6.71
CA THR A 582 -9.95 -3.98 -6.73
C THR A 582 -10.33 -4.50 -5.33
N TRP A 583 -10.94 -5.67 -5.29
CA TRP A 583 -11.13 -6.48 -4.09
C TRP A 583 -10.78 -7.92 -4.44
N SER A 584 -10.07 -8.61 -3.55
CA SER A 584 -9.75 -10.04 -3.67
C SER A 584 -10.21 -10.80 -2.42
N GLY A 585 -10.66 -12.04 -2.60
CA GLY A 585 -11.10 -12.93 -1.53
C GLY A 585 -11.66 -14.25 -2.06
N LYS A 586 -12.55 -14.88 -1.29
CA LYS A 586 -13.30 -16.09 -1.67
C LYS A 586 -14.80 -15.78 -1.77
N ILE A 587 -15.54 -16.59 -2.51
CA ILE A 587 -17.01 -16.44 -2.71
C ILE A 587 -17.74 -16.52 -1.36
N GLU A 588 -17.23 -17.34 -0.45
CA GLU A 588 -17.70 -17.51 0.93
C GLU A 588 -17.64 -16.20 1.77
N ASN A 589 -16.74 -15.24 1.43
CA ASN A 589 -16.71 -13.95 2.12
C ASN A 589 -17.98 -13.12 1.89
N LEU A 590 -18.70 -13.36 0.78
CA LEU A 590 -19.90 -12.58 0.42
C LEU A 590 -21.08 -12.78 1.38
N ASP A 591 -21.16 -13.92 2.07
CA ASP A 591 -22.21 -14.18 3.06
C ASP A 591 -21.97 -13.47 4.41
N ASN A 592 -20.86 -12.73 4.54
CA ASN A 592 -20.58 -11.88 5.69
C ASN A 592 -20.89 -10.40 5.36
N PRO A 593 -21.92 -9.78 5.99
CA PRO A 593 -22.27 -8.38 5.75
C PRO A 593 -21.17 -7.36 5.99
N ASN A 594 -20.10 -7.70 6.72
CA ASN A 594 -18.94 -6.83 6.92
C ASN A 594 -18.11 -6.75 5.63
N PHE A 595 -17.71 -7.89 5.05
CA PHE A 595 -16.89 -7.93 3.82
C PHE A 595 -17.63 -7.39 2.58
N LEU A 596 -18.96 -7.43 2.58
CA LEU A 596 -19.77 -6.79 1.54
C LEU A 596 -19.58 -5.27 1.47
N VAL A 597 -19.12 -4.61 2.55
CA VAL A 597 -18.82 -3.16 2.53
C VAL A 597 -17.60 -2.89 1.63
N ASP A 598 -16.58 -3.74 1.72
CA ASP A 598 -15.29 -3.56 1.03
C ASP A 598 -15.39 -3.71 -0.51
N ILE A 599 -16.46 -4.34 -0.98
CA ILE A 599 -16.79 -4.53 -2.40
C ILE A 599 -17.49 -3.28 -2.99
N ASN A 600 -18.02 -2.39 -2.16
CA ASN A 600 -18.72 -1.21 -2.63
C ASN A 600 -17.78 -0.25 -3.39
N ASN A 601 -18.27 0.34 -4.48
CA ASN A 601 -17.50 1.21 -5.39
C ASN A 601 -16.27 0.60 -6.10
N LYS A 602 -15.99 -0.71 -5.95
CA LYS A 602 -14.90 -1.40 -6.66
C LYS A 602 -15.22 -1.60 -8.15
N ARG A 603 -14.17 -1.78 -8.97
CA ARG A 603 -14.22 -1.99 -10.44
C ARG A 603 -13.90 -3.41 -10.88
N SER A 604 -13.06 -4.11 -10.12
CA SER A 604 -12.87 -5.56 -10.25
C SER A 604 -13.05 -6.24 -8.90
N VAL A 605 -13.74 -7.38 -8.91
CA VAL A 605 -13.89 -8.29 -7.78
C VAL A 605 -13.32 -9.63 -8.22
N ILE A 606 -12.30 -10.10 -7.49
CA ILE A 606 -11.53 -11.27 -7.86
C ILE A 606 -11.70 -12.35 -6.79
N PHE A 607 -12.02 -13.56 -7.24
CA PHE A 607 -12.05 -14.75 -6.40
C PHE A 607 -10.83 -15.60 -6.72
N GLU A 608 -9.77 -15.45 -5.91
CA GLU A 608 -8.45 -15.99 -6.20
C GLU A 608 -8.27 -17.42 -5.66
N ASP A 609 -7.81 -18.29 -6.56
CA ASP A 609 -7.69 -19.74 -6.38
C ASP A 609 -8.90 -20.36 -5.66
N GLN A 610 -10.10 -20.01 -6.12
CA GLN A 610 -11.36 -20.31 -5.45
C GLN A 610 -11.56 -21.81 -5.28
N ASP A 611 -11.69 -22.23 -4.03
CA ASP A 611 -11.96 -23.61 -3.64
C ASP A 611 -13.38 -24.06 -4.02
N LYS A 612 -13.65 -25.36 -3.90
CA LYS A 612 -14.98 -25.96 -4.09
C LYS A 612 -15.99 -25.31 -3.12
N VAL A 613 -16.91 -24.53 -3.68
CA VAL A 613 -18.00 -23.87 -2.96
C VAL A 613 -19.09 -24.89 -2.62
N ASN A 614 -19.43 -25.01 -1.33
CA ASN A 614 -20.40 -26.00 -0.82
C ASN A 614 -21.68 -25.37 -0.24
N GLY A 615 -22.12 -24.23 -0.79
CA GLY A 615 -23.27 -23.47 -0.29
C GLY A 615 -23.23 -22.02 -0.76
N GLY A 616 -23.90 -21.10 -0.05
CA GLY A 616 -23.68 -19.64 -0.11
C GLY A 616 -24.01 -18.88 -1.41
N LEU A 617 -24.08 -19.55 -2.56
CA LEU A 617 -24.14 -18.91 -3.89
C LEU A 617 -25.36 -18.00 -4.14
N GLN A 618 -26.33 -17.91 -3.23
CA GLN A 618 -27.47 -17.00 -3.36
C GLN A 618 -27.05 -15.51 -3.28
N THR A 619 -26.09 -15.16 -2.41
CA THR A 619 -25.57 -13.78 -2.33
C THR A 619 -24.78 -13.43 -3.60
N PHE A 620 -23.84 -14.30 -3.98
CA PHE A 620 -23.09 -14.23 -5.25
C PHE A 620 -24.00 -14.07 -6.47
N LYS A 621 -25.04 -14.90 -6.60
CA LYS A 621 -26.03 -14.88 -7.69
C LYS A 621 -26.87 -13.59 -7.73
N THR A 622 -27.09 -12.96 -6.58
CA THR A 622 -27.84 -11.70 -6.44
C THR A 622 -26.99 -10.52 -6.88
N LEU A 623 -25.77 -10.41 -6.34
CA LEU A 623 -24.80 -9.37 -6.67
C LEU A 623 -24.36 -9.42 -8.15
N THR A 624 -23.95 -10.60 -8.65
CA THR A 624 -23.65 -10.79 -10.09
C THR A 624 -24.86 -10.62 -11.00
N GLY A 625 -26.07 -10.54 -10.43
CA GLY A 625 -27.31 -10.22 -11.15
C GLY A 625 -27.68 -8.74 -11.19
N GLY A 626 -26.82 -7.86 -10.66
CA GLY A 626 -27.12 -6.44 -10.51
C GLY A 626 -28.19 -6.14 -9.45
N GLY A 627 -28.55 -7.12 -8.61
CA GLY A 627 -29.34 -6.89 -7.40
C GLY A 627 -28.48 -6.30 -6.28
N SER A 628 -29.14 -5.86 -5.21
CA SER A 628 -28.47 -5.38 -3.99
C SER A 628 -28.50 -6.42 -2.87
N THR A 629 -27.68 -6.23 -1.85
CA THR A 629 -27.70 -6.99 -0.59
C THR A 629 -27.33 -6.05 0.57
N LYS A 630 -27.84 -6.32 1.77
CA LYS A 630 -27.53 -5.51 2.96
C LYS A 630 -26.11 -5.79 3.44
N ALA A 631 -25.24 -4.79 3.33
CA ALA A 631 -23.95 -4.76 4.02
C ALA A 631 -24.08 -3.99 5.34
N LYS A 632 -23.14 -4.20 6.26
CA LYS A 632 -23.09 -3.49 7.54
C LYS A 632 -21.65 -3.33 8.00
N GLU A 633 -21.17 -2.10 8.00
CA GLU A 633 -19.90 -1.77 8.65
C GLU A 633 -20.08 -1.74 10.17
N VAL A 634 -19.04 -2.12 10.92
CA VAL A 634 -19.11 -2.18 12.38
C VAL A 634 -19.39 -0.78 12.95
N TYR A 635 -20.31 -0.69 13.92
CA TYR A 635 -20.82 0.55 14.52
C TYR A 635 -21.58 1.52 13.59
N LYS A 636 -21.69 1.27 12.28
CA LYS A 636 -22.54 2.05 11.36
C LYS A 636 -23.91 1.40 11.13
N LYS A 637 -24.80 2.12 10.46
CA LYS A 637 -26.08 1.59 9.96
C LYS A 637 -25.85 0.70 8.74
N ALA A 638 -26.69 -0.31 8.55
CA ALA A 638 -26.64 -1.16 7.36
C ALA A 638 -27.05 -0.37 6.10
N CYS A 639 -26.36 -0.63 4.99
CA CYS A 639 -26.60 -0.01 3.68
C CYS A 639 -26.91 -1.08 2.63
N ASP A 640 -27.46 -0.68 1.49
CA ASP A 640 -27.59 -1.55 0.32
C ASP A 640 -26.33 -1.46 -0.54
N VAL A 641 -25.61 -2.57 -0.69
CA VAL A 641 -24.49 -2.67 -1.63
C VAL A 641 -24.98 -3.34 -2.90
N ARG A 642 -24.57 -2.80 -4.05
CA ARG A 642 -24.77 -3.38 -5.39
C ARG A 642 -23.41 -3.52 -6.05
N LEU A 643 -23.19 -4.64 -6.73
CA LEU A 643 -21.94 -4.88 -7.45
C LEU A 643 -21.82 -3.94 -8.67
N ALA A 644 -20.88 -3.01 -8.60
CA ALA A 644 -20.51 -2.10 -9.69
C ALA A 644 -19.28 -2.60 -10.49
N ALA A 645 -18.69 -3.72 -10.08
CA ALA A 645 -17.48 -4.32 -10.63
C ALA A 645 -17.74 -5.38 -11.72
N THR A 646 -16.71 -5.66 -12.51
CA THR A 646 -16.56 -6.95 -13.20
C THR A 646 -16.13 -8.04 -12.23
N VAL A 647 -16.34 -9.32 -12.57
CA VAL A 647 -15.96 -10.44 -11.71
C VAL A 647 -15.01 -11.40 -12.41
N LEU A 648 -13.84 -11.62 -11.80
CA LEU A 648 -12.91 -12.69 -12.16
C LEU A 648 -13.00 -13.81 -11.10
N ILE A 649 -13.05 -15.05 -11.54
CA ILE A 649 -12.78 -16.24 -10.73
C ILE A 649 -11.54 -16.89 -11.31
N THR A 650 -10.56 -17.25 -10.47
CA THR A 650 -9.50 -18.19 -10.83
C THR A 650 -9.63 -19.43 -9.96
N SER A 651 -9.39 -20.63 -10.49
CA SER A 651 -9.36 -21.85 -9.68
C SER A 651 -8.51 -22.94 -10.31
N ASN A 652 -7.97 -23.82 -9.46
CA ASN A 652 -7.36 -25.08 -9.87
C ASN A 652 -8.38 -26.22 -10.10
N TYR A 653 -9.66 -26.04 -9.74
CA TYR A 653 -10.69 -27.07 -9.82
C TYR A 653 -12.07 -26.52 -10.24
N ALA A 654 -13.03 -27.43 -10.41
CA ALA A 654 -14.45 -27.13 -10.56
C ALA A 654 -15.06 -26.53 -9.28
N ALA A 655 -14.95 -25.21 -9.11
CA ALA A 655 -15.31 -24.51 -7.88
C ALA A 655 -16.83 -24.43 -7.65
N LEU A 656 -17.61 -24.13 -8.70
CA LEU A 656 -19.04 -23.80 -8.61
C LEU A 656 -19.97 -25.03 -8.57
N GLN A 657 -19.66 -26.02 -7.73
CA GLN A 657 -20.43 -27.27 -7.64
C GLN A 657 -21.82 -27.07 -7.03
N GLY A 658 -22.75 -27.98 -7.33
CA GLY A 658 -24.11 -28.00 -6.72
C GLY A 658 -25.04 -26.84 -7.12
N SER A 659 -24.54 -25.83 -7.83
CA SER A 659 -25.30 -24.70 -8.37
C SER A 659 -26.29 -25.08 -9.50
N GLY A 660 -26.17 -26.32 -9.99
CA GLY A 660 -26.74 -26.81 -11.25
C GLY A 660 -26.08 -26.17 -12.47
N VAL A 661 -26.28 -26.73 -13.67
CA VAL A 661 -25.90 -26.07 -14.94
C VAL A 661 -26.90 -24.93 -15.27
N GLY A 662 -27.10 -24.05 -14.29
CA GLY A 662 -28.19 -23.12 -14.20
C GLY A 662 -28.26 -22.16 -15.39
N ARG A 663 -29.45 -21.97 -15.96
CA ARG A 663 -29.76 -20.92 -16.96
C ARG A 663 -29.24 -19.52 -16.57
N TRP A 664 -29.03 -19.25 -15.27
CA TRP A 664 -28.43 -18.01 -14.78
C TRP A 664 -26.90 -17.96 -14.89
N LEU A 665 -26.19 -19.09 -14.72
CA LEU A 665 -24.73 -19.19 -14.87
C LEU A 665 -24.32 -19.09 -16.35
N LYS A 666 -24.88 -19.90 -17.26
CA LYS A 666 -24.48 -19.92 -18.68
C LYS A 666 -24.62 -18.57 -19.40
N ARG A 667 -25.46 -17.65 -18.88
CA ARG A 667 -25.60 -16.28 -19.41
C ARG A 667 -24.51 -15.30 -18.96
N ARG A 668 -23.91 -15.57 -17.79
CA ARG A 668 -22.96 -14.68 -17.09
C ARG A 668 -21.52 -15.18 -17.17
N LEU A 669 -21.35 -16.49 -17.01
CA LEU A 669 -20.08 -17.17 -16.91
C LEU A 669 -19.43 -17.35 -18.29
N ILE A 670 -18.26 -16.75 -18.46
CA ILE A 670 -17.36 -16.94 -19.60
C ILE A 670 -16.23 -17.82 -19.08
N VAL A 671 -16.10 -19.05 -19.58
CA VAL A 671 -15.07 -19.99 -19.12
C VAL A 671 -13.91 -19.96 -20.10
N VAL A 672 -12.70 -19.72 -19.59
CA VAL A 672 -11.46 -19.84 -20.37
C VAL A 672 -10.60 -20.91 -19.71
N ASN A 673 -10.37 -21.99 -20.45
CA ASN A 673 -9.55 -23.11 -19.99
C ASN A 673 -8.07 -22.80 -20.26
N MET A 674 -7.30 -22.59 -19.19
CA MET A 674 -5.89 -22.19 -19.17
C MET A 674 -5.03 -23.43 -18.92
N ASN A 675 -4.73 -24.19 -19.96
CA ASN A 675 -4.02 -25.48 -19.84
C ASN A 675 -2.51 -25.40 -20.02
N TYR A 676 -2.02 -24.39 -20.74
CA TYR A 676 -0.59 -24.20 -20.98
C TYR A 676 0.18 -23.83 -19.71
N CYS A 677 1.24 -24.58 -19.42
CA CYS A 677 2.24 -24.26 -18.39
C CYS A 677 3.58 -24.00 -19.08
N PRO A 678 4.20 -22.81 -18.91
CA PRO A 678 5.46 -22.50 -19.56
C PRO A 678 6.59 -23.42 -19.05
N PRO A 679 7.41 -24.02 -19.95
CA PRO A 679 8.46 -24.95 -19.55
C PRO A 679 9.61 -24.29 -18.78
N ILE A 680 9.72 -22.96 -18.86
CA ILE A 680 10.62 -22.13 -18.05
C ILE A 680 9.76 -21.01 -17.44
N VAL A 681 9.60 -21.01 -16.12
CA VAL A 681 8.81 -19.99 -15.42
C VAL A 681 9.67 -18.75 -15.19
N ASP A 682 9.31 -17.64 -15.85
CA ASP A 682 9.92 -16.33 -15.63
C ASP A 682 9.42 -15.70 -14.31
N THR A 683 10.22 -15.80 -13.26
CA THR A 683 9.90 -15.23 -11.93
C THR A 683 9.74 -13.71 -11.95
N HIS A 684 10.34 -13.02 -12.93
CA HIS A 684 10.31 -11.57 -13.08
C HIS A 684 9.29 -11.09 -14.13
N LEU A 685 8.43 -11.98 -14.62
CA LEU A 685 7.41 -11.65 -15.63
C LEU A 685 6.53 -10.46 -15.22
N ARG A 686 6.14 -10.38 -13.94
CA ARG A 686 5.37 -9.24 -13.38
C ARG A 686 6.08 -7.91 -13.61
N GLU A 687 7.34 -7.84 -13.22
CA GLU A 687 8.19 -6.64 -13.34
C GLU A 687 8.36 -6.19 -14.80
N LYS A 688 8.35 -7.14 -15.74
CA LYS A 688 8.41 -6.89 -17.19
C LYS A 688 7.08 -6.43 -17.79
N LEU A 689 5.94 -6.85 -17.24
CA LEU A 689 4.61 -6.48 -17.71
C LEU A 689 4.20 -5.07 -17.24
N TYR A 690 4.53 -4.66 -16.00
CA TYR A 690 4.08 -3.37 -15.44
C TYR A 690 4.42 -2.13 -16.30
N PRO A 691 5.63 -1.98 -16.91
CA PRO A 691 5.95 -0.83 -17.75
C PRO A 691 5.04 -0.65 -18.97
N GLU A 692 4.49 -1.74 -19.52
CA GLU A 692 3.63 -1.73 -20.71
C GLU A 692 2.17 -1.37 -20.41
N MET A 693 1.77 -1.31 -19.13
CA MET A 693 0.37 -1.12 -18.72
C MET A 693 -0.25 0.17 -19.25
N GLY A 694 0.52 1.26 -19.40
CA GLY A 694 0.03 2.50 -20.00
C GLY A 694 -0.36 2.34 -21.48
N ALA A 695 0.48 1.67 -22.27
CA ALA A 695 0.23 1.41 -23.68
C ALA A 695 -0.94 0.40 -23.87
N PHE A 696 -0.99 -0.63 -23.02
CA PHE A 696 -2.11 -1.56 -23.01
C PHE A 696 -3.42 -0.87 -22.62
N THR A 697 -3.41 0.03 -21.62
CA THR A 697 -4.58 0.84 -21.22
C THR A 697 -5.09 1.71 -22.37
N GLN A 698 -4.21 2.39 -23.12
CA GLN A 698 -4.62 3.14 -24.31
C GLN A 698 -5.24 2.22 -25.38
N TYR A 699 -4.62 1.07 -25.67
CA TYR A 699 -5.17 0.11 -26.62
C TYR A 699 -6.57 -0.39 -26.20
N LEU A 700 -6.75 -0.76 -24.93
CA LEU A 700 -8.06 -1.17 -24.37
C LEU A 700 -9.13 -0.06 -24.43
N LEU A 701 -8.75 1.22 -24.60
CA LEU A 701 -9.69 2.32 -24.85
C LEU A 701 -10.09 2.48 -26.33
N THR A 702 -9.28 2.01 -27.28
CA THR A 702 -9.61 2.08 -28.71
C THR A 702 -10.69 1.07 -29.16
N ILE A 703 -10.88 -0.02 -28.41
CA ILE A 703 -11.79 -1.10 -28.77
C ILE A 703 -13.25 -0.61 -28.82
N PRO A 704 -14.03 -0.86 -29.90
CA PRO A 704 -15.44 -0.49 -29.94
C PRO A 704 -16.27 -1.14 -28.83
N GLU A 705 -17.22 -0.40 -28.24
CA GLU A 705 -18.09 -0.95 -27.19
C GLU A 705 -18.95 -2.12 -27.72
N SER A 706 -19.38 -2.05 -28.98
CA SER A 706 -20.08 -3.12 -29.70
C SER A 706 -19.25 -4.41 -29.81
N GLU A 707 -17.93 -4.30 -29.97
CA GLU A 707 -17.00 -5.44 -30.04
C GLU A 707 -16.90 -6.13 -28.68
N ILE A 708 -16.70 -5.35 -27.61
CA ILE A 708 -16.71 -5.85 -26.23
C ILE A 708 -18.04 -6.55 -25.91
N ILE A 709 -19.17 -5.92 -26.26
CA ILE A 709 -20.51 -6.47 -26.05
C ILE A 709 -20.73 -7.76 -26.85
N ASN A 710 -20.28 -7.85 -28.10
CA ASN A 710 -20.51 -9.04 -28.93
C ASN A 710 -19.62 -10.22 -28.50
N THR A 711 -18.34 -9.97 -28.21
CA THR A 711 -17.41 -10.98 -27.69
C THR A 711 -17.89 -11.53 -26.35
N LEU A 712 -18.12 -10.68 -25.34
CA LEU A 712 -18.48 -11.13 -23.99
C LEU A 712 -19.91 -11.69 -23.88
N ASN A 713 -20.72 -11.58 -24.93
CA ASN A 713 -22.01 -12.28 -25.03
C ASN A 713 -21.98 -13.56 -25.88
N GLY A 714 -20.82 -13.98 -26.40
CA GLY A 714 -20.71 -15.19 -27.21
C GLY A 714 -21.48 -15.11 -28.53
N LYS A 715 -21.64 -13.92 -29.11
CA LYS A 715 -22.32 -13.77 -30.41
C LYS A 715 -21.45 -14.20 -31.60
N ASN A 716 -20.14 -14.26 -31.39
CA ASN A 716 -19.16 -14.58 -32.43
C ASN A 716 -18.77 -16.08 -32.43
N SER A 717 -19.19 -16.85 -31.42
CA SER A 717 -18.88 -18.27 -31.28
C SER A 717 -19.97 -19.14 -31.93
N THR A 718 -19.59 -19.91 -32.95
CA THR A 718 -20.42 -20.92 -33.60
C THR A 718 -20.44 -22.22 -32.79
N GLY A 719 -21.62 -22.71 -32.44
CA GLY A 719 -21.79 -23.89 -31.58
C GLY A 719 -21.99 -23.53 -30.10
N TYR A 720 -21.83 -24.52 -29.21
CA TYR A 720 -21.83 -24.29 -27.78
C TYR A 720 -20.37 -24.22 -27.27
N ASP A 721 -20.10 -23.38 -26.26
CA ASP A 721 -18.72 -23.25 -25.76
C ASP A 721 -18.26 -24.50 -24.97
N LEU A 722 -17.16 -25.09 -25.45
CA LEU A 722 -16.60 -26.37 -25.01
C LEU A 722 -16.01 -26.31 -23.59
N ALA A 723 -15.33 -25.22 -23.24
CA ALA A 723 -14.72 -25.06 -21.92
C ALA A 723 -15.78 -25.03 -20.79
N TYR A 724 -16.93 -24.41 -21.04
CA TYR A 724 -18.09 -24.50 -20.15
C TYR A 724 -18.68 -25.92 -20.13
N TRP A 725 -18.66 -26.65 -21.24
CA TRP A 725 -19.17 -28.03 -21.28
C TRP A 725 -18.29 -29.00 -20.47
N GLU A 726 -16.97 -28.91 -20.61
CA GLU A 726 -15.99 -29.61 -19.76
C GLU A 726 -16.25 -29.31 -18.27
N MET A 727 -16.37 -28.03 -17.92
CA MET A 727 -16.71 -27.56 -16.57
C MET A 727 -18.07 -28.11 -16.10
N ALA A 728 -19.08 -28.16 -16.96
CA ALA A 728 -20.40 -28.70 -16.66
C ALA A 728 -20.36 -30.21 -16.36
N GLN A 729 -19.61 -31.00 -17.14
CA GLN A 729 -19.43 -32.43 -16.89
C GLN A 729 -18.82 -32.70 -15.50
N MET A 730 -17.90 -31.86 -15.03
CA MET A 730 -17.28 -32.03 -13.71
C MET A 730 -18.11 -31.47 -12.54
N THR A 731 -19.21 -30.75 -12.81
CA THR A 731 -20.06 -30.10 -11.78
C THR A 731 -21.48 -30.65 -11.70
N ASP A 732 -22.02 -31.26 -12.75
CA ASP A 732 -23.36 -31.84 -12.76
C ASP A 732 -23.40 -33.24 -13.38
N SER A 733 -23.85 -34.20 -12.57
CA SER A 733 -24.15 -35.59 -12.96
C SER A 733 -24.94 -35.75 -14.26
N ILE A 734 -25.84 -34.82 -14.60
CA ILE A 734 -26.62 -34.87 -15.84
C ILE A 734 -25.75 -34.55 -17.04
N ALA A 735 -24.83 -33.56 -16.96
CA ALA A 735 -23.93 -33.25 -18.07
C ALA A 735 -22.95 -34.42 -18.31
N ALA A 736 -22.37 -34.97 -17.24
CA ALA A 736 -21.49 -36.13 -17.29
C ALA A 736 -22.16 -37.39 -17.85
N TRP A 737 -23.45 -37.60 -17.55
CA TRP A 737 -24.25 -38.67 -18.11
C TRP A 737 -24.61 -38.42 -19.57
N VAL A 738 -25.13 -37.22 -19.91
CA VAL A 738 -25.52 -36.80 -21.27
C VAL A 738 -24.38 -37.00 -22.25
N GLU A 739 -23.17 -36.56 -21.91
CA GLU A 739 -21.96 -36.73 -22.73
C GLU A 739 -21.82 -38.16 -23.27
N ARG A 740 -21.94 -39.16 -22.39
CA ARG A 740 -21.63 -40.56 -22.72
C ARG A 740 -22.85 -41.42 -23.05
N HIS A 741 -24.07 -41.00 -22.72
CA HIS A 741 -25.27 -41.86 -22.79
C HIS A 741 -26.39 -41.30 -23.67
N ILE A 742 -26.31 -40.06 -24.14
CA ILE A 742 -27.32 -39.44 -25.01
C ILE A 742 -26.74 -39.20 -26.41
N VAL A 743 -27.57 -39.46 -27.42
CA VAL A 743 -27.33 -39.10 -28.81
C VAL A 743 -28.47 -38.20 -29.27
N ARG A 744 -28.13 -37.08 -29.94
CA ARG A 744 -29.11 -36.24 -30.63
C ARG A 744 -29.56 -36.97 -31.90
N ASP A 745 -30.86 -37.17 -32.01
CA ASP A 745 -31.48 -37.92 -33.11
C ASP A 745 -32.84 -37.28 -33.41
N PRO A 746 -33.02 -36.56 -34.52
CA PRO A 746 -34.28 -35.91 -34.87
C PRO A 746 -35.48 -36.86 -34.97
N SER A 747 -35.24 -38.16 -35.17
CA SER A 747 -36.25 -39.22 -35.16
C SER A 747 -36.39 -39.93 -33.80
N GLY A 748 -35.41 -39.73 -32.91
CA GLY A 748 -35.33 -40.37 -31.61
C GLY A 748 -36.46 -39.97 -30.67
N VAL A 749 -37.11 -40.98 -30.11
CA VAL A 749 -38.13 -40.83 -29.06
C VAL A 749 -37.80 -41.79 -27.92
N VAL A 750 -37.71 -41.27 -26.70
CA VAL A 750 -37.30 -42.05 -25.53
C VAL A 750 -38.13 -41.70 -24.29
N LYS A 751 -38.50 -42.71 -23.52
CA LYS A 751 -39.37 -42.57 -22.34
C LYS A 751 -38.58 -42.04 -21.14
N VAL A 752 -39.14 -41.06 -20.43
CA VAL A 752 -38.51 -40.49 -19.22
C VAL A 752 -38.36 -41.56 -18.13
N GLY A 753 -39.43 -42.32 -17.88
CA GLY A 753 -39.47 -43.32 -16.82
C GLY A 753 -39.72 -42.73 -15.43
N SER A 754 -39.60 -43.59 -14.41
CA SER A 754 -39.79 -43.23 -13.00
C SER A 754 -39.13 -44.20 -12.01
N ASN A 755 -38.59 -45.34 -12.47
CA ASN A 755 -37.93 -46.31 -11.62
C ASN A 755 -36.42 -46.03 -11.52
N LYS A 756 -35.96 -45.52 -10.38
CA LYS A 756 -34.52 -45.32 -10.11
C LYS A 756 -33.71 -46.62 -9.93
N ASN A 757 -34.39 -47.77 -9.82
CA ASN A 757 -33.79 -49.08 -9.61
C ASN A 757 -34.00 -50.00 -10.85
N GLU A 758 -34.29 -49.44 -12.02
CA GLU A 758 -34.64 -50.17 -13.26
C GLU A 758 -33.62 -51.26 -13.65
N TRP A 759 -32.35 -51.00 -13.38
CA TRP A 759 -31.22 -51.88 -13.71
C TRP A 759 -30.50 -52.45 -12.48
N GLN A 760 -31.13 -52.43 -11.30
CA GLN A 760 -30.50 -52.92 -10.07
C GLN A 760 -30.29 -54.45 -10.06
N SER A 761 -31.11 -55.21 -10.79
CA SER A 761 -31.14 -56.68 -10.78
C SER A 761 -30.86 -57.32 -12.14
N SER A 762 -30.52 -56.52 -13.16
CA SER A 762 -30.43 -56.95 -14.56
C SER A 762 -29.29 -56.22 -15.27
N SER A 763 -28.57 -56.89 -16.17
CA SER A 763 -27.56 -56.25 -17.03
C SER A 763 -28.19 -55.11 -17.85
N TYR A 764 -27.58 -53.92 -17.80
CA TYR A 764 -28.06 -52.72 -18.49
C TYR A 764 -28.16 -52.90 -20.01
N ARG A 765 -29.27 -52.43 -20.60
CA ARG A 765 -29.52 -52.45 -22.05
C ARG A 765 -30.13 -51.11 -22.50
N PRO A 766 -29.39 -50.23 -23.20
CA PRO A 766 -29.87 -48.89 -23.54
C PRO A 766 -31.08 -48.90 -24.48
N GLU A 767 -31.27 -49.96 -25.28
CA GLU A 767 -32.32 -50.08 -26.30
C GLU A 767 -33.73 -50.18 -25.69
N ILE A 768 -33.84 -50.60 -24.43
CA ILE A 768 -35.11 -50.77 -23.69
C ILE A 768 -35.17 -49.97 -22.38
N SER A 769 -34.11 -49.21 -22.07
CA SER A 769 -34.02 -48.40 -20.84
C SER A 769 -34.84 -47.10 -20.95
N THR A 770 -35.37 -46.64 -19.82
CA THR A 770 -35.83 -45.25 -19.68
C THR A 770 -34.66 -44.32 -19.42
N LEU A 771 -34.84 -43.01 -19.67
CA LEU A 771 -33.85 -41.97 -19.36
C LEU A 771 -33.49 -41.97 -17.86
N PHE A 772 -34.49 -42.01 -16.99
CA PHE A 772 -34.30 -41.94 -15.54
C PHE A 772 -33.66 -43.22 -14.97
N GLY A 773 -34.00 -44.40 -15.52
CA GLY A 773 -33.35 -45.67 -15.21
C GLY A 773 -31.88 -45.69 -15.63
N SER A 774 -31.57 -45.21 -16.84
CA SER A 774 -30.20 -45.09 -17.36
C SER A 774 -29.35 -44.11 -16.55
N TYR A 775 -29.89 -42.92 -16.23
CA TYR A 775 -29.24 -41.92 -15.40
C TYR A 775 -28.92 -42.45 -14.00
N HIS A 776 -29.88 -43.10 -13.33
CA HIS A 776 -29.61 -43.66 -12.00
C HIS A 776 -28.64 -44.85 -12.01
N HIS A 777 -28.64 -45.68 -13.05
CA HIS A 777 -27.62 -46.72 -13.25
C HIS A 777 -26.23 -46.13 -13.44
N TYR A 778 -26.09 -45.06 -14.24
CA TYR A 778 -24.83 -44.32 -14.36
C TYR A 778 -24.38 -43.72 -13.02
N CYS A 779 -25.27 -43.07 -12.28
CA CYS A 779 -24.94 -42.51 -10.97
C CYS A 779 -24.48 -43.58 -9.97
N GLN A 780 -25.16 -44.73 -9.92
CA GLN A 780 -24.76 -45.87 -9.07
C GLN A 780 -23.35 -46.36 -9.41
N ASN A 781 -23.06 -46.58 -10.70
CA ASN A 781 -21.75 -47.08 -11.15
C ASN A 781 -20.61 -46.05 -11.05
N SER A 782 -20.92 -44.76 -11.01
CA SER A 782 -19.96 -43.66 -10.83
C SER A 782 -19.83 -43.17 -9.38
N GLY A 783 -20.55 -43.78 -8.43
CA GLY A 783 -20.58 -43.36 -7.02
C GLY A 783 -21.29 -42.03 -6.77
N GLN A 784 -22.00 -41.48 -7.77
CA GLN A 784 -22.71 -40.21 -7.67
C GLN A 784 -24.13 -40.37 -7.10
N GLN A 785 -24.64 -39.32 -6.43
CA GLN A 785 -26.03 -39.27 -5.98
C GLN A 785 -26.93 -38.70 -7.08
N GLY A 786 -27.80 -39.55 -7.65
CA GLY A 786 -28.72 -39.15 -8.72
C GLY A 786 -29.87 -38.25 -8.23
N LYS A 787 -30.16 -37.19 -8.99
CA LYS A 787 -31.27 -36.25 -8.77
C LYS A 787 -32.63 -36.96 -8.79
N SER A 788 -33.58 -36.48 -7.98
CA SER A 788 -34.96 -36.98 -7.97
C SER A 788 -35.69 -36.68 -9.28
N LEU A 789 -36.68 -37.51 -9.66
CA LEU A 789 -37.43 -37.38 -10.92
C LEU A 789 -37.99 -35.96 -11.21
N PRO A 790 -38.55 -35.21 -10.22
CA PRO A 790 -39.02 -33.85 -10.43
C PRO A 790 -37.91 -32.84 -10.79
N ASN A 791 -36.66 -33.10 -10.39
CA ASN A 791 -35.52 -32.24 -10.66
C ASN A 791 -34.74 -32.71 -11.90
N PHE A 792 -34.58 -34.03 -12.08
CA PHE A 792 -33.92 -34.64 -13.23
C PHE A 792 -34.53 -34.16 -14.55
N THR A 793 -35.86 -34.14 -14.65
CA THR A 793 -36.54 -33.91 -15.93
C THR A 793 -36.40 -32.46 -16.42
N PRO A 794 -36.63 -31.41 -15.59
CA PRO A 794 -36.35 -30.03 -15.98
C PRO A 794 -34.87 -29.73 -16.17
N ASP A 795 -33.98 -30.32 -15.37
CA ASP A 795 -32.53 -30.09 -15.48
C ASP A 795 -31.97 -30.70 -16.78
N LEU A 796 -32.45 -31.88 -17.19
CA LEU A 796 -32.08 -32.49 -18.47
C LEU A 796 -32.51 -31.60 -19.65
N LEU A 797 -33.76 -31.13 -19.67
CA LEU A 797 -34.25 -30.20 -20.70
C LEU A 797 -33.52 -28.84 -20.65
N GLN A 798 -33.03 -28.43 -19.47
CA GLN A 798 -32.17 -27.26 -19.35
C GLN A 798 -30.81 -27.48 -20.01
N VAL A 799 -30.13 -28.59 -19.71
CA VAL A 799 -28.82 -28.94 -20.29
C VAL A 799 -28.91 -29.04 -21.82
N LEU A 800 -29.82 -29.85 -22.35
CA LEU A 800 -29.92 -30.11 -23.79
C LEU A 800 -30.22 -28.81 -24.57
N ASN A 801 -31.24 -28.05 -24.16
CA ASN A 801 -31.71 -26.90 -24.94
C ASN A 801 -30.92 -25.60 -24.68
N HIS A 802 -30.27 -25.43 -23.52
CA HIS A 802 -29.63 -24.15 -23.13
C HIS A 802 -28.12 -24.22 -22.96
N VAL A 803 -27.54 -25.41 -22.80
CA VAL A 803 -26.09 -25.60 -22.69
C VAL A 803 -25.55 -26.12 -24.02
N LEU A 804 -26.15 -27.18 -24.57
CA LEU A 804 -25.79 -27.76 -25.88
C LEU A 804 -26.52 -27.11 -27.06
N GLY A 805 -27.54 -26.28 -26.80
CA GLY A 805 -28.28 -25.53 -27.84
C GLY A 805 -29.25 -26.35 -28.69
N TRP A 806 -29.58 -27.58 -28.28
CA TRP A 806 -30.50 -28.47 -29.01
C TRP A 806 -31.96 -28.04 -28.78
N SER A 807 -32.34 -26.92 -29.39
CA SER A 807 -33.64 -26.25 -29.21
C SER A 807 -34.84 -27.01 -29.82
N ASP A 808 -34.55 -27.97 -30.69
CA ASP A 808 -35.45 -28.96 -31.28
C ASP A 808 -35.89 -30.05 -30.30
N VAL A 809 -35.11 -30.29 -29.24
CA VAL A 809 -35.41 -31.31 -28.23
C VAL A 809 -36.57 -30.85 -27.35
N LYS A 810 -37.58 -31.71 -27.16
CA LYS A 810 -38.78 -31.38 -26.38
C LYS A 810 -39.25 -32.53 -25.51
N GLN A 811 -39.79 -32.20 -24.34
CA GLN A 811 -40.50 -33.12 -23.46
C GLN A 811 -42.02 -32.98 -23.67
N GLU A 812 -42.74 -34.08 -23.84
CA GLU A 812 -44.21 -34.09 -23.82
C GLU A 812 -44.76 -35.11 -22.81
N LYS A 813 -46.05 -35.01 -22.50
CA LYS A 813 -46.82 -35.98 -21.70
C LYS A 813 -47.89 -36.62 -22.57
N THR A 814 -47.85 -37.94 -22.68
CA THR A 814 -48.77 -38.75 -23.48
C THR A 814 -49.52 -39.73 -22.58
N ARG A 815 -50.54 -40.42 -23.12
CA ARG A 815 -51.30 -41.46 -22.39
C ARG A 815 -50.43 -42.63 -21.88
N THR A 816 -49.24 -42.85 -22.45
CA THR A 816 -48.31 -43.93 -22.07
C THR A 816 -47.16 -43.47 -21.17
N GLY A 817 -47.11 -42.18 -20.81
CA GLY A 817 -46.08 -41.56 -19.96
C GLY A 817 -45.49 -40.29 -20.58
N SER A 818 -44.45 -39.76 -19.95
CA SER A 818 -43.66 -38.65 -20.51
C SER A 818 -42.50 -39.17 -21.37
N HIS A 819 -42.26 -38.50 -22.48
CA HIS A 819 -41.24 -38.85 -23.47
C HIS A 819 -40.47 -37.60 -23.88
N PHE A 820 -39.20 -37.77 -24.26
CA PHE A 820 -38.43 -36.78 -25.01
C PHE A 820 -38.42 -37.15 -26.49
N TYR A 821 -38.37 -36.12 -27.34
CA TYR A 821 -38.22 -36.20 -28.79
C TYR A 821 -36.95 -35.44 -29.18
N GLY A 822 -36.26 -35.90 -30.24
CA GLY A 822 -34.98 -35.29 -30.70
C GLY A 822 -33.73 -35.91 -30.04
N ILE A 823 -33.90 -36.91 -29.18
CA ILE A 823 -32.82 -37.64 -28.52
C ILE A 823 -33.16 -39.13 -28.35
N ARG A 824 -32.12 -39.95 -28.21
CA ARG A 824 -32.21 -41.35 -27.77
C ARG A 824 -31.03 -41.69 -26.85
N LEU A 825 -31.11 -42.85 -26.20
CA LEU A 825 -29.96 -43.41 -25.49
C LEU A 825 -28.91 -43.92 -26.49
N ARG A 826 -27.64 -43.84 -26.11
CA ARG A 826 -26.50 -44.35 -26.86
C ARG A 826 -26.46 -45.88 -26.82
N GLY A 827 -26.33 -46.52 -27.98
CA GLY A 827 -26.13 -47.97 -28.11
C GLY A 827 -24.69 -48.41 -27.87
N ALA A 828 -24.46 -49.72 -27.71
CA ALA A 828 -23.10 -50.26 -27.51
C ALA A 828 -22.18 -50.18 -28.74
N PHE A 829 -22.76 -49.97 -29.93
CA PHE A 829 -22.06 -49.91 -31.24
C PHE A 829 -22.43 -48.62 -31.99
N ASP A 830 -22.46 -47.50 -31.27
CA ASP A 830 -23.10 -46.25 -31.71
C ASP A 830 -22.04 -45.16 -31.99
N GLU A 831 -21.68 -45.05 -33.27
CA GLU A 831 -20.58 -44.21 -33.78
C GLU A 831 -20.91 -42.71 -33.88
N ALA A 832 -22.11 -42.28 -33.45
CA ALA A 832 -22.44 -40.85 -33.38
C ALA A 832 -21.45 -40.12 -32.43
N PRO A 833 -20.95 -38.92 -32.75
CA PRO A 833 -19.99 -38.24 -31.90
C PRO A 833 -20.53 -37.98 -30.48
N PHE A 834 -19.65 -37.86 -29.51
CA PHE A 834 -19.99 -37.27 -28.21
C PHE A 834 -20.31 -35.77 -28.39
N PRO A 835 -21.09 -35.15 -27.49
CA PRO A 835 -21.33 -33.72 -27.54
C PRO A 835 -20.04 -32.91 -27.65
N SER A 836 -19.01 -33.17 -26.82
CA SER A 836 -17.67 -32.52 -26.90
C SER A 836 -17.11 -32.49 -28.32
N GLU A 837 -16.95 -33.66 -28.92
CA GLU A 837 -16.40 -33.87 -30.28
C GLU A 837 -17.18 -33.09 -31.35
N SER A 838 -18.51 -33.02 -31.24
CA SER A 838 -19.34 -32.31 -32.23
C SER A 838 -19.06 -30.80 -32.32
N SER A 839 -18.49 -30.17 -31.28
CA SER A 839 -18.08 -28.75 -31.33
C SER A 839 -16.81 -28.51 -32.17
N ILE A 840 -15.94 -29.52 -32.28
CA ILE A 840 -14.69 -29.45 -33.05
C ILE A 840 -15.02 -29.49 -34.55
N THR A 841 -15.97 -30.34 -34.95
CA THR A 841 -16.40 -30.49 -36.35
C THR A 841 -17.04 -29.25 -36.96
N SER A 842 -17.53 -28.29 -36.16
CA SER A 842 -18.03 -27.01 -36.67
C SER A 842 -16.96 -25.95 -36.93
N ASN A 843 -15.78 -26.04 -36.31
CA ASN A 843 -14.75 -25.01 -36.40
C ASN A 843 -13.73 -25.28 -37.53
N GLN A 844 -13.46 -26.55 -37.87
CA GLN A 844 -12.48 -26.92 -38.91
C GLN A 844 -12.89 -26.56 -40.35
N ALA A 845 -14.07 -25.95 -40.56
CA ALA A 845 -14.57 -25.57 -41.88
C ALA A 845 -14.14 -24.16 -42.35
N GLY A 846 -13.30 -23.45 -41.59
CA GLY A 846 -12.98 -22.03 -41.82
C GLY A 846 -11.54 -21.66 -42.18
N ASP A 847 -10.54 -22.52 -41.91
CA ASP A 847 -9.15 -22.06 -41.74
C ASP A 847 -8.22 -22.17 -42.97
N ASP A 848 -8.76 -22.40 -44.18
CA ASP A 848 -7.99 -22.41 -45.44
C ASP A 848 -7.80 -20.98 -46.03
N ALA A 849 -7.08 -20.11 -45.30
CA ALA A 849 -6.67 -18.79 -45.80
C ALA A 849 -5.26 -18.38 -45.27
N PRO A 850 -4.28 -18.07 -46.14
CA PRO A 850 -2.90 -17.80 -45.71
C PRO A 850 -2.73 -16.40 -45.11
N LEU A 851 -2.13 -16.34 -43.91
CA LEU A 851 -1.78 -15.09 -43.23
C LEU A 851 -0.67 -14.33 -43.98
N SER A 852 -0.97 -13.08 -44.35
CA SER A 852 0.05 -12.09 -44.75
C SER A 852 -0.09 -10.82 -43.90
N GLY A 853 1.00 -10.42 -43.25
CA GLY A 853 0.99 -9.44 -42.17
C GLY A 853 1.34 -8.00 -42.58
N VAL A 854 0.78 -7.04 -41.84
CA VAL A 854 1.01 -5.59 -41.88
C VAL A 854 0.78 -5.08 -40.44
N GLY A 855 1.45 -4.08 -39.87
CA GLY A 855 2.38 -3.09 -40.43
C GLY A 855 1.83 -1.67 -40.25
N GLY A 856 2.22 -0.95 -39.20
CA GLY A 856 1.48 0.24 -38.73
C GLY A 856 1.48 1.46 -39.67
N ARG A 857 0.29 2.11 -39.78
CA ARG A 857 0.04 3.55 -40.05
C ARG A 857 -1.43 3.84 -39.69
N VAL A 858 -1.73 4.77 -38.78
CA VAL A 858 -1.93 6.23 -38.97
C VAL A 858 -3.11 6.57 -39.89
N TRP A 859 -4.05 7.37 -39.38
CA TRP A 859 -5.34 7.71 -40.00
C TRP A 859 -5.26 8.76 -41.12
N GLY A 860 -6.20 8.65 -42.07
CA GLY A 860 -6.63 9.68 -43.01
C GLY A 860 -8.13 9.52 -43.30
N VAL A 861 -8.85 10.58 -43.65
CA VAL A 861 -10.34 10.60 -43.68
C VAL A 861 -10.88 10.90 -45.09
N GLY A 862 -11.86 10.13 -45.57
CA GLY A 862 -12.54 10.45 -46.85
C GLY A 862 -13.62 9.44 -47.35
N LYS A 863 -14.89 9.74 -47.04
CA LYS A 863 -16.13 9.54 -47.84
C LYS A 863 -16.41 8.25 -48.68
N GLU A 864 -17.55 7.63 -48.33
CA GLU A 864 -18.74 7.33 -49.17
C GLU A 864 -18.87 6.10 -50.13
N THR A 865 -20.06 5.49 -50.01
CA THR A 865 -20.88 4.72 -50.98
C THR A 865 -20.46 3.31 -51.48
N GLU A 866 -21.24 2.33 -51.01
CA GLU A 866 -21.96 1.26 -51.73
C GLU A 866 -21.47 0.74 -53.11
N GLY A 867 -21.48 -0.59 -53.27
CA GLY A 867 -21.50 -1.28 -54.57
C GLY A 867 -20.70 -2.58 -54.57
N ALA A 868 -21.31 -3.69 -55.00
CA ALA A 868 -20.67 -5.01 -55.03
C ALA A 868 -20.50 -5.55 -56.46
N SER A 869 -19.28 -5.97 -56.81
CA SER A 869 -19.01 -7.05 -57.78
C SER A 869 -17.52 -7.42 -57.88
N TYR A 870 -17.28 -8.72 -58.11
CA TYR A 870 -16.04 -9.30 -58.67
C TYR A 870 -16.26 -9.53 -60.19
N PRO A 871 -15.24 -9.84 -61.03
CA PRO A 871 -13.79 -9.70 -60.84
C PRO A 871 -13.05 -9.02 -62.03
N ASP A 872 -11.71 -8.96 -61.94
CA ASP A 872 -10.76 -9.57 -62.92
C ASP A 872 -9.68 -8.67 -63.60
N GLN A 873 -8.52 -9.31 -63.87
CA GLN A 873 -7.42 -8.96 -64.80
C GLN A 873 -6.59 -7.65 -64.67
N CYS A 874 -5.46 -7.78 -63.96
CA CYS A 874 -4.08 -7.55 -64.45
C CYS A 874 -3.75 -6.42 -65.48
N LYS A 875 -3.10 -5.32 -65.04
CA LYS A 875 -1.74 -4.83 -65.46
C LYS A 875 -1.46 -3.31 -65.23
N ARG A 876 -0.40 -3.04 -64.47
CA ARG A 876 0.70 -2.03 -64.62
C ARG A 876 0.73 -1.09 -65.86
N PRO A 877 1.48 0.06 -65.82
CA PRO A 877 1.64 1.09 -64.76
C PRO A 877 1.81 2.55 -65.34
N TYR A 878 2.48 3.47 -64.62
CA TYR A 878 3.13 4.77 -64.98
C TYR A 878 2.53 6.14 -64.56
N GLU A 879 3.48 7.09 -64.41
CA GLU A 879 3.56 8.52 -63.97
C GLU A 879 2.49 9.53 -64.48
N GLY A 880 2.37 10.79 -64.00
CA GLY A 880 3.08 11.58 -62.97
C GLY A 880 2.84 13.12 -63.11
N GLY A 881 3.25 13.95 -62.12
CA GLY A 881 3.08 15.44 -62.09
C GLY A 881 1.82 15.92 -61.31
N ALA A 882 1.82 16.94 -60.43
CA ALA A 882 2.21 18.38 -60.51
C ALA A 882 1.14 19.26 -61.23
N SER A 883 0.70 20.45 -60.75
CA SER A 883 1.02 21.28 -59.56
C SER A 883 0.03 22.48 -59.38
N ASP A 884 -0.23 22.92 -58.12
CA ASP A 884 -0.42 24.32 -57.62
C ASP A 884 -1.38 25.38 -58.29
N PRO A 885 -1.72 26.54 -57.65
CA PRO A 885 -2.06 26.83 -56.23
C PRO A 885 -3.28 27.83 -56.07
N LEU A 886 -3.36 28.59 -54.94
CA LEU A 886 -4.19 29.81 -54.62
C LEU A 886 -5.64 29.63 -54.04
N VAL A 887 -6.23 30.53 -53.19
CA VAL A 887 -5.74 31.40 -52.07
C VAL A 887 -6.92 32.06 -51.28
N VAL A 888 -6.85 32.20 -49.92
CA VAL A 888 -7.59 33.13 -48.97
C VAL A 888 -9.16 33.15 -48.96
N GLY A 889 -9.94 33.35 -47.86
CA GLY A 889 -9.72 33.47 -46.39
C GLY A 889 -10.92 34.11 -45.62
N ALA A 890 -10.98 33.97 -44.26
CA ALA A 890 -11.96 34.57 -43.27
C ALA A 890 -13.47 34.12 -43.35
N GLY A 891 -14.36 34.25 -42.33
CA GLY A 891 -14.21 34.52 -40.87
C GLY A 891 -15.53 34.84 -40.07
N CYS A 892 -15.86 34.03 -39.03
CA CYS A 892 -16.69 34.31 -37.80
C CYS A 892 -18.25 34.53 -37.76
N PHE A 893 -19.00 33.60 -37.11
CA PHE A 893 -20.18 33.70 -36.15
C PHE A 893 -21.48 34.52 -36.48
N PRO A 894 -22.67 34.41 -35.78
CA PRO A 894 -23.11 33.65 -34.56
C PRO A 894 -24.44 32.80 -34.68
N THR A 895 -25.33 32.74 -33.66
CA THR A 895 -26.48 31.80 -33.35
C THR A 895 -27.91 32.44 -33.50
N PRO A 896 -29.12 31.98 -32.98
CA PRO A 896 -29.67 30.72 -32.36
C PRO A 896 -31.17 30.26 -32.74
N TYR A 897 -31.75 29.24 -32.05
CA TYR A 897 -33.20 28.85 -31.84
C TYR A 897 -34.04 27.94 -32.83
N THR A 898 -35.30 27.56 -32.46
CA THR A 898 -36.14 26.34 -32.83
C THR A 898 -37.67 26.68 -33.03
N PRO A 899 -38.77 25.82 -33.01
CA PRO A 899 -39.03 24.33 -32.88
C PRO A 899 -40.24 23.67 -33.70
N HIS A 900 -40.55 22.35 -33.48
CA HIS A 900 -41.85 21.55 -33.57
C HIS A 900 -42.84 21.59 -34.80
N PRO A 901 -43.72 20.58 -35.14
CA PRO A 901 -44.70 19.82 -34.27
C PRO A 901 -45.12 18.35 -34.66
N THR A 902 -46.34 17.92 -34.27
CA THR A 902 -47.03 16.58 -34.18
C THR A 902 -47.91 16.17 -35.42
N PRO A 903 -48.57 14.96 -35.56
CA PRO A 903 -49.64 14.40 -34.68
C PRO A 903 -49.87 12.86 -34.61
N ALA A 904 -50.91 12.46 -33.83
CA ALA A 904 -51.55 11.13 -33.72
C ALA A 904 -53.08 11.31 -33.50
N PRO A 905 -53.92 10.24 -33.46
CA PRO A 905 -54.52 9.83 -32.17
C PRO A 905 -54.94 8.32 -32.10
N THR A 906 -56.07 8.02 -31.42
CA THR A 906 -56.75 6.73 -31.09
C THR A 906 -56.04 5.82 -30.06
N GLY A 907 -56.74 5.01 -29.23
CA GLY A 907 -58.19 4.80 -29.02
C GLY A 907 -58.67 3.40 -29.46
N LEU A 908 -59.45 2.61 -28.71
CA LEU A 908 -60.15 2.76 -27.41
C LEU A 908 -59.77 1.56 -26.49
N GLY A 909 -60.22 1.31 -25.25
CA GLY A 909 -61.24 1.85 -24.32
C GLY A 909 -61.49 0.76 -23.23
N ASP A 910 -62.29 0.85 -22.15
CA ASP A 910 -63.02 1.89 -21.39
C ASP A 910 -63.40 1.21 -20.02
N GLY A 911 -63.93 1.82 -18.94
CA GLY A 911 -64.32 3.19 -18.58
C GLY A 911 -65.08 3.21 -17.22
N GLY A 912 -65.15 4.34 -16.51
CA GLY A 912 -65.83 4.51 -15.20
C GLY A 912 -64.99 5.32 -14.18
N VAL A 913 -65.15 6.64 -13.88
CA VAL A 913 -66.32 7.52 -13.53
C VAL A 913 -66.77 7.27 -12.07
N THR A 914 -66.74 8.19 -11.08
CA THR A 914 -66.54 9.69 -10.96
C THR A 914 -65.88 10.00 -9.55
N ASP A 915 -65.66 11.20 -8.95
CA ASP A 915 -65.96 12.65 -9.21
C ASP A 915 -65.04 13.64 -8.41
N LYS A 916 -65.15 14.95 -8.71
CA LYS A 916 -65.06 16.19 -7.86
C LYS A 916 -63.89 16.55 -6.88
N VAL A 917 -63.14 17.60 -7.31
CA VAL A 917 -63.07 18.99 -6.73
C VAL A 917 -62.08 19.42 -5.60
N MET A 918 -61.28 20.47 -5.95
CA MET A 918 -60.66 21.59 -5.18
C MET A 918 -59.55 21.41 -4.09
N ASP A 919 -58.37 21.95 -4.42
CA ASP A 919 -57.62 23.06 -3.77
C ASP A 919 -57.19 23.12 -2.27
N MET A 920 -55.94 23.61 -2.14
CA MET A 920 -55.40 24.60 -1.16
C MET A 920 -55.03 24.25 0.31
N VAL A 921 -53.69 24.21 0.52
CA VAL A 921 -52.89 25.18 1.33
C VAL A 921 -53.01 25.23 2.88
N MET A 922 -51.85 24.96 3.52
CA MET A 922 -51.28 25.48 4.79
C MET A 922 -51.58 24.87 6.18
N ASP A 923 -50.50 24.89 6.98
CA ASP A 923 -50.32 24.91 8.44
C ASP A 923 -51.22 24.13 9.41
N SER A 924 -50.58 23.21 10.15
CA SER A 924 -50.85 23.00 11.59
C SER A 924 -49.61 22.43 12.33
N LYS A 925 -48.93 23.30 13.09
CA LYS A 925 -48.01 22.98 14.21
C LYS A 925 -48.82 22.84 15.53
N PRO A 926 -48.22 22.48 16.69
CA PRO A 926 -47.17 21.49 17.00
C PRO A 926 -47.52 20.72 18.32
N TYR A 927 -46.51 20.36 19.13
CA TYR A 927 -46.55 19.73 20.47
C TYR A 927 -46.96 18.24 20.52
N GLY A 928 -46.45 17.44 21.47
CA GLY A 928 -45.52 17.80 22.56
C GLY A 928 -44.92 16.61 23.31
N ASP A 929 -44.19 16.94 24.38
CA ASP A 929 -43.33 16.09 25.22
C ASP A 929 -43.98 14.82 25.83
N GLY A 930 -43.12 13.89 26.29
CA GLY A 930 -43.52 12.83 27.22
C GLY A 930 -42.48 11.72 27.36
N CYS A 931 -41.87 11.56 28.53
CA CYS A 931 -40.89 10.50 28.81
C CYS A 931 -41.46 9.38 29.73
N ASP A 932 -40.68 8.31 29.82
CA ASP A 932 -40.67 7.26 30.87
C ASP A 932 -41.78 6.20 30.90
N GLY A 933 -41.37 4.97 31.26
CA GLY A 933 -42.20 3.77 31.19
C GLY A 933 -41.47 2.47 31.58
N HIS A 934 -40.77 2.44 32.72
CA HIS A 934 -40.21 1.19 33.28
C HIS A 934 -41.28 0.37 34.01
N LEU A 935 -41.46 -0.93 33.67
CA LEU A 935 -41.99 -2.05 34.50
C LEU A 935 -41.94 -3.35 33.64
N GLN A 936 -41.06 -4.33 33.92
CA GLN A 936 -41.17 -5.48 34.84
C GLN A 936 -42.07 -6.69 34.44
N LYS A 937 -41.39 -7.84 34.22
CA LYS A 937 -41.69 -9.23 34.67
C LYS A 937 -43.00 -9.96 34.29
N ASN A 938 -42.86 -11.14 33.66
CA ASN A 938 -43.21 -12.51 34.14
C ASN A 938 -43.06 -13.53 32.95
N LEU A 939 -42.43 -14.72 33.08
CA LEU A 939 -42.89 -16.02 33.64
C LEU A 939 -44.16 -16.55 32.93
N PHE A 940 -44.29 -17.80 32.40
CA PHE A 940 -43.58 -19.10 32.50
C PHE A 940 -43.17 -19.62 31.08
N VAL A 941 -42.12 -20.43 30.81
CA VAL A 941 -41.72 -21.81 31.23
C VAL A 941 -42.57 -22.96 30.65
N ASN A 942 -41.90 -23.86 29.92
CA ASN A 942 -42.18 -25.32 29.86
C ASN A 942 -40.91 -26.08 29.39
N GLU A 943 -40.72 -27.31 29.84
CA GLU A 943 -39.47 -28.10 29.70
C GLU A 943 -39.61 -29.32 28.76
N VAL A 944 -38.51 -30.01 28.43
CA VAL A 944 -38.28 -31.46 28.71
C VAL A 944 -36.79 -31.83 28.48
N ASN A 945 -36.15 -32.26 29.57
CA ASN A 945 -35.01 -33.18 29.76
C ASN A 945 -34.11 -33.64 28.58
N ASN A 946 -32.79 -33.57 28.79
CA ASN A 946 -32.03 -34.76 29.25
C ASN A 946 -30.63 -34.42 29.81
N HIS A 947 -30.20 -35.17 30.84
CA HIS A 947 -28.87 -35.14 31.47
C HIS A 947 -28.52 -36.56 31.95
N PRO A 948 -27.23 -36.95 31.97
CA PRO A 948 -26.45 -36.91 33.22
C PRO A 948 -24.97 -36.47 32.99
N SER A 949 -24.06 -36.44 33.98
CA SER A 949 -24.07 -35.91 35.37
C SER A 949 -22.65 -36.08 35.95
N ASN A 950 -22.35 -35.43 37.10
CA ASN A 950 -21.21 -35.66 38.03
C ASN A 950 -19.99 -34.71 37.92
N PHE A 951 -19.46 -34.13 39.02
CA PHE A 951 -19.99 -33.91 40.39
C PHE A 951 -19.12 -32.87 41.15
N LEU A 952 -19.72 -32.00 41.98
CA LEU A 952 -19.19 -31.33 43.21
C LEU A 952 -17.82 -30.56 43.16
N LYS A 953 -17.78 -29.23 43.41
CA LYS A 953 -17.75 -28.46 44.71
C LYS A 953 -16.34 -28.35 45.37
N SER A 954 -16.00 -27.32 46.16
CA SER A 954 -16.72 -26.08 46.56
C SER A 954 -15.79 -24.98 47.13
N GLU A 955 -16.37 -23.78 47.32
CA GLU A 955 -16.06 -22.78 48.37
C GLU A 955 -14.70 -22.03 48.40
N SER A 956 -14.55 -20.89 49.11
CA SER A 956 -15.40 -19.67 49.23
C SER A 956 -14.67 -18.61 50.08
N LEU A 957 -15.03 -17.31 49.91
CA LEU A 957 -14.73 -16.18 50.81
C LEU A 957 -13.23 -15.80 50.97
N GLY A 958 -12.86 -14.57 51.36
CA GLY A 958 -13.66 -13.35 51.60
C GLY A 958 -12.77 -12.11 51.78
N ASP A 959 -13.36 -10.91 51.78
CA ASP A 959 -12.68 -9.65 52.09
C ASP A 959 -12.26 -9.54 53.57
N GLU A 960 -11.24 -8.73 53.89
CA GLU A 960 -11.41 -7.61 54.84
C GLU A 960 -10.28 -6.55 54.76
N LYS A 961 -10.35 -5.52 55.62
CA LYS A 961 -9.62 -4.23 55.54
C LYS A 961 -8.70 -3.98 56.76
N THR A 962 -8.22 -2.74 56.86
CA THR A 962 -7.75 -1.99 58.06
C THR A 962 -6.44 -2.44 58.71
N ASP A 963 -5.70 -1.61 59.48
CA ASP A 963 -5.38 -0.17 59.31
C ASP A 963 -4.07 0.19 60.09
N PHE A 964 -3.62 1.45 59.96
CA PHE A 964 -2.74 2.26 60.85
C PHE A 964 -2.08 1.66 62.12
N VAL A 965 -0.82 2.06 62.39
CA VAL A 965 -0.40 2.99 63.49
C VAL A 965 1.15 3.21 63.49
N GLU A 966 1.62 4.35 64.01
CA GLU A 966 3.03 4.79 64.08
C GLU A 966 3.68 4.60 65.47
N SER A 967 5.03 4.57 65.55
CA SER A 967 5.94 5.15 66.59
C SER A 967 7.36 4.54 66.48
N LEU A 968 8.46 5.30 66.27
CA LEU A 968 9.20 6.25 67.13
C LEU A 968 10.21 5.59 68.12
N GLY A 969 11.51 5.93 67.97
CA GLY A 969 12.62 5.54 68.88
C GLY A 969 13.94 5.32 68.13
N LYS A 970 14.76 6.35 67.86
CA LYS A 970 15.81 6.97 68.73
C LYS A 970 17.18 6.25 68.76
N THR A 971 18.08 6.74 67.90
CA THR A 971 19.49 7.13 68.18
C THR A 971 20.35 6.33 69.18
N LEU A 972 21.52 5.86 68.72
CA LEU A 972 22.85 6.31 69.22
C LEU A 972 24.02 5.76 68.37
N SER A 973 25.17 6.44 68.44
CA SER A 973 26.50 6.10 67.87
C SER A 973 27.56 6.35 68.98
N PRO A 974 28.90 6.25 68.77
CA PRO A 974 29.76 5.62 67.74
C PRO A 974 30.73 4.62 68.47
N PRO A 975 32.09 4.55 68.34
CA PRO A 975 33.06 4.82 67.25
C PRO A 975 34.13 3.70 67.03
N SER A 976 35.08 3.91 66.09
CA SER A 976 36.57 3.84 66.29
C SER A 976 37.39 3.23 65.11
N GLN A 977 38.71 3.49 65.15
CA GLN A 977 39.77 3.28 64.13
C GLN A 977 40.75 2.12 64.57
N PRO A 978 41.88 1.75 63.91
CA PRO A 978 42.78 2.51 63.01
C PRO A 978 43.42 1.75 61.79
N SER A 979 44.40 2.41 61.13
CA SER A 979 45.32 1.94 60.06
C SER A 979 46.58 1.20 60.62
N PRO A 980 47.63 0.75 59.87
CA PRO A 980 48.50 1.59 58.98
C PRO A 980 49.18 0.89 57.75
N GLU A 981 50.20 1.60 57.22
CA GLU A 981 50.94 1.60 55.93
C GLU A 981 51.95 0.44 55.61
N ILE A 982 52.52 0.46 54.38
CA ILE A 982 53.97 0.31 54.05
C ILE A 982 54.24 0.73 52.57
N ALA A 983 55.49 1.05 52.15
CA ALA A 983 55.74 1.96 51.00
C ALA A 983 57.03 1.74 50.13
N ILE A 984 57.02 2.31 48.90
CA ILE A 984 58.14 2.83 48.03
C ILE A 984 59.22 1.89 47.44
N THR A 985 59.46 1.96 46.09
CA THR A 985 60.78 2.14 45.39
C THR A 985 60.67 2.23 43.84
N HIS A 986 61.79 2.43 43.10
CA HIS A 986 61.88 2.99 41.72
C HIS A 986 62.55 2.09 40.61
N THR A 987 62.52 2.60 39.36
CA THR A 987 63.14 2.22 38.03
C THR A 987 64.71 2.20 37.99
N PRO A 988 65.50 1.87 36.89
CA PRO A 988 65.30 2.15 35.42
C PRO A 988 66.02 1.33 34.26
N LEU A 989 65.65 1.63 32.99
CA LEU A 989 66.41 1.82 31.69
C LEU A 989 67.42 0.81 30.98
N ALA A 990 67.05 0.38 29.74
CA ALA A 990 67.62 0.74 28.38
C ALA A 990 68.80 0.05 27.59
N LEU A 991 68.58 -0.10 26.24
CA LEU A 991 69.49 -0.01 25.03
C LEU A 991 70.56 -1.12 24.70
N PRO A 992 71.23 -1.19 23.50
CA PRO A 992 71.20 -0.41 22.21
C PRO A 992 71.05 -1.25 20.88
N SER A 993 71.67 -0.83 19.74
CA SER A 993 71.36 -1.16 18.30
C SER A 993 72.59 -1.33 17.34
N ILE A 994 72.42 -1.58 16.01
CA ILE A 994 73.22 -1.13 14.78
C ILE A 994 73.17 -2.09 13.52
N LYS A 995 73.43 -1.57 12.29
CA LYS A 995 73.58 -2.25 10.96
C LYS A 995 75.05 -2.25 10.43
N PRO A 996 75.43 -3.01 9.36
CA PRO A 996 75.80 -2.40 8.05
C PRO A 996 75.55 -3.27 6.77
N ASN A 997 76.20 -2.96 5.61
CA ASN A 997 75.78 -3.33 4.23
C ASN A 997 76.86 -3.98 3.29
N HIS A 998 76.38 -4.56 2.16
CA HIS A 998 76.90 -4.49 0.75
C HIS A 998 77.97 -5.44 0.12
N HIS A 999 77.86 -5.49 -1.23
CA HIS A 999 78.74 -6.03 -2.32
C HIS A 999 78.84 -7.57 -2.57
N GLN A 1000 79.19 -8.07 -3.78
CA GLN A 1000 78.74 -7.77 -5.17
C GLN A 1000 79.31 -8.80 -6.21
N SER A 1001 78.95 -8.65 -7.50
CA SER A 1001 79.39 -9.42 -8.71
C SER A 1001 78.78 -10.83 -8.87
N VAL A 1002 78.29 -11.36 -10.01
CA VAL A 1002 78.11 -10.99 -11.46
C VAL A 1002 78.93 -11.87 -12.44
N THR A 1003 78.22 -12.66 -13.26
CA THR A 1003 78.49 -12.82 -14.72
C THR A 1003 77.22 -13.30 -15.44
N ASN A 1004 77.13 -13.04 -16.76
CA ASN A 1004 75.96 -13.22 -17.64
C ASN A 1004 76.41 -13.99 -18.92
N PRO A 1005 75.53 -14.60 -19.76
CA PRO A 1005 74.59 -13.83 -20.60
C PRO A 1005 73.24 -14.50 -20.97
N SER A 1006 72.34 -13.69 -21.55
CA SER A 1006 70.98 -14.05 -22.01
C SER A 1006 70.94 -14.76 -23.37
N PRO A 1007 69.76 -15.29 -23.80
CA PRO A 1007 68.88 -14.45 -24.62
C PRO A 1007 67.39 -14.44 -24.19
N ALA A 1008 66.78 -13.26 -24.30
CA ALA A 1008 65.34 -12.93 -24.36
C ALA A 1008 64.30 -13.92 -23.75
N PRO A 1009 63.98 -13.80 -22.45
CA PRO A 1009 62.75 -14.35 -21.88
C PRO A 1009 61.52 -13.49 -22.22
N SER A 1010 60.33 -14.10 -22.17
CA SER A 1010 59.03 -13.47 -22.36
C SER A 1010 58.68 -12.45 -21.27
N ALA A 1011 57.82 -11.47 -21.59
CA ALA A 1011 57.25 -10.54 -20.62
C ALA A 1011 56.58 -11.28 -19.44
N SER A 1012 56.90 -10.89 -18.22
CA SER A 1012 56.45 -11.57 -17.00
C SER A 1012 55.07 -11.10 -16.57
N VAL A 1013 54.09 -12.01 -16.57
CA VAL A 1013 52.77 -11.78 -15.97
C VAL A 1013 52.95 -11.55 -14.46
N THR A 1014 52.42 -10.42 -13.95
CA THR A 1014 52.51 -10.04 -12.54
C THR A 1014 51.55 -10.87 -11.67
N THR A 1015 52.09 -11.57 -10.68
CA THR A 1015 51.31 -12.42 -9.74
C THR A 1015 50.61 -11.61 -8.63
N ARG A 1016 50.20 -10.37 -8.92
CA ARG A 1016 49.52 -9.47 -7.98
C ARG A 1016 48.04 -9.37 -8.36
N GLN A 1017 47.14 -9.66 -7.42
CA GLN A 1017 45.71 -9.43 -7.66
C GLN A 1017 45.38 -7.93 -7.69
N PRO A 1018 44.44 -7.50 -8.55
CA PRO A 1018 44.01 -6.11 -8.63
C PRO A 1018 43.36 -5.63 -7.32
N VAL A 1019 43.62 -4.38 -6.95
CA VAL A 1019 42.95 -3.72 -5.83
C VAL A 1019 42.25 -2.44 -6.33
N LYS A 1020 41.10 -2.11 -5.75
CA LYS A 1020 40.41 -0.85 -6.03
C LYS A 1020 41.35 0.33 -5.74
N GLY A 1021 41.54 1.21 -6.72
CA GLY A 1021 42.42 2.37 -6.67
C GLY A 1021 43.73 2.21 -7.44
N ASP A 1022 44.15 0.97 -7.76
CA ASP A 1022 45.38 0.71 -8.54
C ASP A 1022 45.34 1.43 -9.89
N ARG A 1023 46.47 2.03 -10.28
CA ARG A 1023 46.68 2.57 -11.61
C ARG A 1023 47.08 1.45 -12.57
N VAL A 1024 46.34 1.36 -13.67
CA VAL A 1024 46.55 0.36 -14.71
C VAL A 1024 46.46 1.00 -16.07
N LYS A 1025 47.24 0.50 -17.01
CA LYS A 1025 47.27 0.94 -18.39
C LYS A 1025 46.67 -0.17 -19.24
N LEU A 1026 45.66 0.17 -20.03
CA LEU A 1026 44.96 -0.80 -20.87
C LEU A 1026 45.83 -1.17 -22.06
N LEU A 1027 46.24 -2.43 -22.21
CA LEU A 1027 47.21 -2.85 -23.23
C LEU A 1027 46.72 -2.61 -24.68
N SER A 1028 45.41 -2.51 -24.89
CA SER A 1028 44.79 -2.33 -26.20
C SER A 1028 44.66 -0.87 -26.67
N SER A 1029 44.64 0.12 -25.76
CA SER A 1029 44.62 1.56 -26.12
C SER A 1029 45.88 2.32 -25.67
N GLY A 1030 46.61 1.81 -24.67
CA GLY A 1030 47.75 2.48 -24.05
C GLY A 1030 47.39 3.58 -23.05
N GLU A 1031 46.10 3.78 -22.77
CA GLU A 1031 45.60 4.82 -21.85
C GLU A 1031 45.58 4.37 -20.38
N GLU A 1032 45.66 5.32 -19.46
CA GLU A 1032 45.70 5.09 -18.02
C GLU A 1032 44.33 5.20 -17.33
N TYR A 1033 44.02 4.19 -16.52
CA TYR A 1033 42.79 4.05 -15.76
C TYR A 1033 43.10 3.78 -14.29
N LYS A 1034 42.08 3.97 -13.45
CA LYS A 1034 42.06 3.42 -12.09
C LYS A 1034 41.03 2.32 -11.98
N ILE A 1035 41.34 1.30 -11.19
CA ILE A 1035 40.41 0.21 -10.87
C ILE A 1035 39.32 0.76 -9.94
N SER A 1036 38.09 0.87 -10.46
CA SER A 1036 36.91 1.33 -9.71
C SER A 1036 36.31 0.22 -8.84
N TRP A 1037 36.33 -1.02 -9.34
CA TRP A 1037 35.76 -2.18 -8.68
C TRP A 1037 36.47 -3.46 -9.16
N VAL A 1038 36.51 -4.47 -8.28
CA VAL A 1038 37.12 -5.78 -8.53
C VAL A 1038 36.07 -6.84 -8.23
N SER A 1039 35.93 -7.82 -9.12
CA SER A 1039 34.99 -8.93 -8.95
C SER A 1039 35.47 -9.90 -7.86
N CYS A 1040 34.57 -10.32 -6.98
CA CYS A 1040 34.94 -11.26 -5.92
C CYS A 1040 35.29 -12.63 -6.52
N GLY A 1041 36.53 -13.09 -6.34
CA GLY A 1041 36.99 -14.41 -6.78
C GLY A 1041 37.14 -14.59 -8.29
N SER A 1042 37.33 -13.52 -9.07
CA SER A 1042 37.58 -13.61 -10.52
C SER A 1042 38.47 -12.46 -11.02
N ASP A 1043 39.30 -12.74 -12.03
CA ASP A 1043 40.32 -11.83 -12.58
C ASP A 1043 39.72 -10.72 -13.47
N LYS A 1044 38.66 -10.06 -13.01
CA LYS A 1044 37.92 -9.03 -13.76
C LYS A 1044 37.63 -7.79 -12.95
N VAL A 1045 37.75 -6.64 -13.61
CA VAL A 1045 37.73 -5.31 -13.00
C VAL A 1045 36.91 -4.32 -13.82
N LEU A 1046 36.34 -3.32 -13.14
CA LEU A 1046 35.74 -2.15 -13.78
C LEU A 1046 36.76 -1.01 -13.76
N LEU A 1047 37.09 -0.47 -14.94
CA LEU A 1047 37.97 0.68 -15.09
C LEU A 1047 37.19 2.00 -15.08
N VAL A 1048 37.75 3.02 -14.42
CA VAL A 1048 37.38 4.42 -14.60
C VAL A 1048 38.58 5.23 -15.07
N SER A 1049 38.34 6.22 -15.93
CA SER A 1049 39.36 7.13 -16.44
C SER A 1049 40.11 7.80 -15.30
N ALA A 1050 41.44 7.74 -15.29
CA ALA A 1050 42.26 8.39 -14.26
C ALA A 1050 42.19 9.94 -14.35
N LEU A 1051 41.73 10.48 -15.48
CA LEU A 1051 41.60 11.92 -15.75
C LEU A 1051 40.17 12.46 -15.53
N THR A 1052 39.14 11.67 -15.85
CA THR A 1052 37.73 12.14 -15.86
C THR A 1052 36.82 11.43 -14.87
N GLY A 1053 37.24 10.31 -14.26
CA GLY A 1053 36.42 9.52 -13.33
C GLY A 1053 35.31 8.69 -13.98
N GLU A 1054 35.04 8.88 -15.28
CA GLU A 1054 34.02 8.16 -16.04
C GLU A 1054 34.37 6.67 -16.23
N PRO A 1055 33.39 5.73 -16.15
CA PRO A 1055 33.61 4.31 -16.43
C PRO A 1055 33.87 4.01 -17.91
N LEU A 1056 34.63 2.94 -18.19
CA LEU A 1056 34.91 2.54 -19.57
C LEU A 1056 33.68 1.93 -20.28
N THR A 1057 33.08 2.72 -21.17
CA THR A 1057 32.09 2.26 -22.15
C THR A 1057 32.77 2.00 -23.51
N ALA A 1058 32.33 0.98 -24.25
CA ALA A 1058 33.18 0.31 -25.24
C ALA A 1058 33.23 1.01 -26.61
N ALA A 1059 34.44 1.12 -27.17
CA ALA A 1059 34.66 1.21 -28.61
C ALA A 1059 34.57 -0.19 -29.26
N SER A 1060 34.33 -0.23 -30.57
CA SER A 1060 33.86 -1.43 -31.31
C SER A 1060 34.87 -2.56 -31.54
N SER A 1061 36.03 -2.55 -30.88
CA SER A 1061 37.13 -3.50 -31.08
C SER A 1061 37.35 -4.51 -29.94
N LEU A 1062 36.78 -4.30 -28.75
CA LEU A 1062 36.91 -5.19 -27.59
C LEU A 1062 35.83 -6.27 -27.56
N ARG A 1063 36.17 -7.47 -27.10
CA ARG A 1063 35.24 -8.62 -27.06
C ARG A 1063 34.26 -8.50 -25.89
N PRO A 1064 32.93 -8.60 -26.07
CA PRO A 1064 31.97 -8.45 -24.98
C PRO A 1064 32.07 -9.59 -23.94
N GLY A 1065 32.54 -9.25 -22.74
CA GLY A 1065 32.30 -10.04 -21.52
C GLY A 1065 30.97 -9.64 -20.89
N ALA A 1066 30.15 -10.61 -20.49
CA ALA A 1066 28.77 -10.37 -20.05
C ALA A 1066 28.67 -9.37 -18.88
N ALA A 1067 27.79 -8.36 -19.03
CA ALA A 1067 27.47 -7.40 -17.99
C ALA A 1067 26.01 -6.94 -18.07
N ALA A 1068 25.37 -6.77 -16.91
CA ALA A 1068 24.12 -6.03 -16.80
C ALA A 1068 24.40 -4.52 -16.71
N GLY A 1069 23.48 -3.68 -17.19
CA GLY A 1069 23.55 -2.22 -16.96
C GLY A 1069 24.57 -1.43 -17.79
N GLY A 1070 25.19 -2.03 -18.82
CA GLY A 1070 25.98 -1.28 -19.82
C GLY A 1070 27.42 -0.88 -19.44
N LEU A 1071 27.93 -1.37 -18.30
CA LEU A 1071 29.30 -1.16 -17.84
C LEU A 1071 30.18 -2.38 -18.20
N ASN A 1072 31.38 -2.17 -18.75
CA ASN A 1072 32.24 -3.28 -19.19
C ASN A 1072 33.18 -3.76 -18.08
N LEU A 1073 33.26 -5.08 -17.90
CA LEU A 1073 34.25 -5.72 -17.05
C LEU A 1073 35.43 -6.21 -17.90
N ILE A 1074 36.61 -5.63 -17.67
CA ILE A 1074 37.86 -5.97 -18.35
C ILE A 1074 38.62 -7.04 -17.57
N ASP A 1075 39.29 -7.93 -18.31
CA ASP A 1075 40.11 -9.00 -17.77
C ASP A 1075 41.49 -8.46 -17.34
N VAL A 1076 42.00 -8.90 -16.20
CA VAL A 1076 43.29 -8.43 -15.66
C VAL A 1076 44.46 -8.75 -16.61
N SER A 1077 44.33 -9.77 -17.45
CA SER A 1077 45.32 -10.10 -18.48
C SER A 1077 45.45 -9.06 -19.61
N GLU A 1078 44.51 -8.12 -19.73
CA GLU A 1078 44.57 -6.99 -20.68
C GLU A 1078 45.24 -5.73 -20.08
N LEU A 1079 45.82 -5.81 -18.87
CA LEU A 1079 46.31 -4.65 -18.10
C LEU A 1079 47.81 -4.70 -17.78
N GLU A 1080 48.49 -3.57 -17.99
CA GLU A 1080 49.82 -3.27 -17.45
C GLU A 1080 49.64 -2.49 -16.13
N PHE A 1081 50.04 -3.06 -15.00
CA PHE A 1081 50.02 -2.33 -13.72
C PHE A 1081 51.11 -1.27 -13.68
N LEU A 1082 50.73 -0.04 -13.32
CA LEU A 1082 51.66 1.06 -13.11
C LEU A 1082 51.93 1.20 -11.61
N ASP A 1083 53.20 1.27 -11.21
CA ASP A 1083 53.56 1.21 -9.80
C ASP A 1083 53.07 2.43 -9.00
N THR A 1084 52.22 2.14 -8.01
CA THR A 1084 51.59 3.04 -7.02
C THR A 1084 50.62 4.12 -7.55
#